data_AF-A0A3N2QCI2-F1
#
_entry.id   AF-A0A3N2QCI2-F1
#
_cell.length_a   1.000
_cell.length_b   1.000
_cell.length_c   1.000
_cell.angle_alpha   90.00
_cell.angle_beta   90.00
_cell.angle_gamma   90.00
#
_symmetry.space_group_name_H-M   'P 1'
#
loop_
_entity.id
_entity.type
_entity.pdbx_description
1 polymer ?
#
loop_
_entity_poly.entity_id
_entity_poly.type
_entity_poly.pdbx_seq_one_letter_code
_entity_poly.pdbx_strand_id
1 'polypeptide(L)'
;MFIGLYMIFLNVPLLMVVAFLLLTLAVGLYYSRKTTTLREYTVGNKQFATATLVATVLATNYGAGGLVRSVQQVHHLGLYYIIYSLLANLDYWIIIRPLALRMTPFMQNLSMAETIGSVYGKYPRVITALACIGASIAGLAIQITVISQVISICCIDAVNPKPKYITILATLILIFYSSFGGIRAVTFTDVLQFITFSIIIPFLAIWMFYKINNPVAESISFLQAQEKFQFKTLLRFDTKLVAIMSLILSGMAAGINPTMVQRIYMSSGPIQAQKVFLYSGLFSWLIKIIIILIGLFVFVQVPELSIEAIWPYIMKNISSFSQGLVSISLLAMAMSTADSKLNACAVMVSHDILESIRGVKRVPYTHQLRLARLTSLVIGLCAMVLAFYRKDLFNLLKLIFAFTVPIITAPFVLAILGFRGSGRTALIGMATGIVTIIAWNQWIEPTTGIDGAFVSMLANGLAMLAAHYSLPQLPGTGWIEPDDELKQIRQAHTRKWARRKEACKALFSKDNLANLQPTTVRLVGVSLYVITTAFVDRFIMGVMHPTYWPIFQIMVGACFAGYGIFIPKNKFPSWLVARYWLIGLAFCFPVNSIWHFWHATDSLLTLTLTLVHLSITLWVLPLYLGLLVGIPLIIVYAICCIKALWLWGTMSLLLLGIGLLICVIIIFDKFRNNSYENQNTYLKNQQKLRETQKLKSLAYNLHMDTTPVISQEEEDGMILEKVVKDVTQSVSFIDDTTPLYKQDFQSIINKFSEWAIFLKQQAKSKDHILLLPTAISINQLINKIEVALEREMENGPRLFIEHKDNTVPVKIVCDVNQIIHLLVTAILRTAKSDVLETQFVRVYLYTTHLQYEVHEPIDNGYAPAMVFSAIAFVISSSHLPLAELPKVQSYYEPNRDNKETSKQTAYRPLAQTHIDLGKKTIERIMHTHYGYLEISNQGAILLVLPWDVTKIREEMIAKLPITHLTSEAPITPKEQADSMMVLMQFHEYVCQVAEVDPGMIAEILLLLRRCYGFKRHASGQLFYVRAVGIAQWVATWIFHSPKPIYASLLYDLVRYTRLPLSYIKANYNRGIFCFVENVLNIDQHQEMAKSLLYVTNRFKEAINQDHLSVLYIKLAERLYDLRYAKNYNNLEAVRQMAKETLTVDIELAKKYLESEIAKELETAAKQALAFCNAAVQAD
;
A
#
# COMPACT_ATOMS: atom_id res chain seq x y z
N MET A 1 -17.75 -17.07 63.18
CA MET A 1 -17.64 -17.29 61.71
C MET A 1 -18.86 -16.78 60.95
N PHE A 2 -20.10 -17.14 61.35
CA PHE A 2 -21.34 -16.70 60.68
C PHE A 2 -21.61 -15.18 60.70
N ILE A 3 -21.32 -14.47 61.80
CA ILE A 3 -21.46 -13.00 61.87
C ILE A 3 -20.46 -12.28 60.95
N GLY A 4 -19.25 -12.83 60.80
CA GLY A 4 -18.24 -12.30 59.89
C GLY A 4 -18.62 -12.46 58.40
N LEU A 5 -19.22 -13.60 58.03
CA LEU A 5 -19.77 -13.80 56.68
C LEU A 5 -20.95 -12.86 56.41
N TYR A 6 -21.81 -12.62 57.40
CA TYR A 6 -22.97 -11.73 57.28
C TYR A 6 -22.56 -10.25 57.09
N MET A 7 -21.51 -9.78 57.78
CA MET A 7 -20.96 -8.43 57.57
C MET A 7 -20.21 -8.28 56.24
N ILE A 8 -19.63 -9.36 55.69
CA ILE A 8 -19.02 -9.35 54.35
C ILE A 8 -20.10 -9.14 53.27
N PHE A 9 -21.29 -9.73 53.43
CA PHE A 9 -22.43 -9.50 52.52
C PHE A 9 -22.98 -8.07 52.58
N LEU A 10 -22.75 -7.32 53.66
CA LEU A 10 -23.15 -5.92 53.82
C LEU A 10 -22.13 -4.92 53.25
N ASN A 11 -20.90 -5.34 52.96
CA ASN A 11 -19.84 -4.47 52.42
C ASN A 11 -19.83 -4.50 50.88
N VAL A 12 -20.65 -3.62 50.28
CA VAL A 12 -20.79 -3.45 48.83
C VAL A 12 -19.45 -3.34 48.10
N PRO A 13 -18.47 -2.48 48.52
CA PRO A 13 -17.16 -2.43 47.89
C PRO A 13 -16.42 -3.78 47.83
N LEU A 14 -16.44 -4.54 48.92
CA LEU A 14 -15.74 -5.82 49.01
C LEU A 14 -16.37 -6.87 48.10
N LEU A 15 -17.71 -6.96 48.05
CA LEU A 15 -18.44 -7.85 47.15
C LEU A 15 -18.09 -7.56 45.68
N MET A 16 -18.08 -6.28 45.31
CA MET A 16 -17.71 -5.84 43.96
C MET A 16 -16.28 -6.26 43.58
N VAL A 17 -15.33 -6.09 44.50
CA VAL A 17 -13.93 -6.52 44.30
C VAL A 17 -13.84 -8.04 44.11
N VAL A 18 -14.50 -8.83 44.96
CA VAL A 18 -14.49 -10.30 44.85
C VAL A 18 -15.14 -10.75 43.55
N ALA A 19 -16.26 -10.16 43.14
CA ALA A 19 -16.91 -10.46 41.87
C ALA A 19 -16.00 -10.16 40.67
N PHE A 20 -15.32 -9.01 40.69
CA PHE A 20 -14.36 -8.63 39.64
C PHE A 20 -13.16 -9.60 39.58
N LEU A 21 -12.61 -9.98 40.72
CA LEU A 21 -11.53 -10.98 40.82
C LEU A 21 -11.92 -12.34 40.24
N LEU A 22 -13.14 -12.80 40.53
CA LEU A 22 -13.66 -14.05 39.98
C LEU A 22 -13.90 -13.96 38.47
N LEU A 23 -14.40 -12.81 37.98
CA LEU A 23 -14.59 -12.55 36.56
C LEU A 23 -13.25 -12.56 35.81
N THR A 24 -12.23 -11.86 36.32
CA THR A 24 -10.90 -11.83 35.70
C THR A 24 -10.25 -13.20 35.72
N LEU A 25 -10.37 -13.96 36.82
CA LEU A 25 -9.91 -15.33 36.91
C LEU A 25 -10.60 -16.23 35.88
N ALA A 26 -11.93 -16.16 35.76
CA ALA A 26 -12.70 -16.95 34.80
C ALA A 26 -12.29 -16.64 33.35
N VAL A 27 -12.16 -15.36 33.00
CA VAL A 27 -11.70 -14.92 31.67
C VAL A 27 -10.27 -15.41 31.41
N GLY A 28 -9.38 -15.26 32.39
CA GLY A 28 -7.99 -15.72 32.30
C GLY A 28 -7.90 -17.22 32.06
N LEU A 29 -8.66 -18.03 32.80
CA LEU A 29 -8.71 -19.49 32.63
C LEU A 29 -9.36 -19.89 31.28
N TYR A 30 -10.42 -19.20 30.85
CA TYR A 30 -11.10 -19.48 29.59
C TYR A 30 -10.18 -19.29 28.37
N TYR A 31 -9.39 -18.21 28.37
CA TYR A 31 -8.44 -17.92 27.29
C TYR A 31 -7.08 -18.61 27.44
N SER A 32 -6.83 -19.31 28.56
CA SER A 32 -5.63 -20.13 28.84
C SER A 32 -5.62 -21.49 28.10
N ARG A 33 -6.26 -21.61 26.92
CA ARG A 33 -6.23 -22.86 26.12
C ARG A 33 -4.80 -23.38 25.94
N LYS A 34 -4.62 -24.72 25.89
CA LYS A 34 -3.31 -25.42 25.85
C LYS A 34 -2.34 -24.73 24.88
N THR A 35 -1.42 -23.92 25.41
CA THR A 35 -0.31 -23.33 24.65
C THR A 35 0.67 -24.45 24.31
N THR A 36 0.93 -24.66 23.02
CA THR A 36 1.71 -25.79 22.54
C THR A 36 3.17 -25.43 22.27
N THR A 37 3.49 -24.14 22.16
CA THR A 37 4.85 -23.65 21.92
C THR A 37 5.25 -22.44 22.80
N LEU A 38 6.55 -22.24 22.99
CA LEU A 38 7.09 -21.13 23.80
C LEU A 38 6.75 -19.80 23.14
N ARG A 39 6.82 -19.73 21.81
CA ARG A 39 6.43 -18.56 21.02
C ARG A 39 4.95 -18.20 21.22
N GLU A 40 4.05 -19.18 21.21
CA GLU A 40 2.64 -18.95 21.54
C GLU A 40 2.45 -18.39 22.95
N TYR A 41 3.25 -18.88 23.91
CA TYR A 41 3.23 -18.37 25.28
C TYR A 41 3.79 -16.94 25.41
N THR A 42 4.82 -16.57 24.64
CA THR A 42 5.53 -15.29 24.77
C THR A 42 4.93 -14.15 23.93
N VAL A 43 4.61 -14.40 22.66
CA VAL A 43 4.16 -13.39 21.68
C VAL A 43 2.86 -13.78 20.98
N GLY A 44 2.32 -14.98 21.28
CA GLY A 44 1.13 -15.49 20.62
C GLY A 44 1.37 -15.82 19.15
N ASN A 45 0.30 -15.80 18.35
CA ASN A 45 0.36 -16.08 16.91
C ASN A 45 0.59 -14.82 16.06
N LYS A 46 0.81 -13.66 16.69
CA LYS A 46 0.89 -12.33 16.05
C LYS A 46 -0.36 -11.92 15.23
N GLN A 47 -1.47 -12.62 15.40
CA GLN A 47 -2.76 -12.35 14.78
C GLN A 47 -3.67 -11.50 15.68
N PHE A 48 -3.10 -10.48 16.33
CA PHE A 48 -3.86 -9.58 17.19
C PHE A 48 -4.35 -8.37 16.39
N ALA A 49 -5.60 -7.96 16.63
CA ALA A 49 -6.10 -6.72 16.08
C ALA A 49 -5.34 -5.52 16.68
N THR A 50 -5.15 -4.46 15.89
CA THR A 50 -4.44 -3.25 16.33
C THR A 50 -5.09 -2.64 17.59
N ALA A 51 -6.42 -2.62 17.66
CA ALA A 51 -7.15 -2.10 18.82
C ALA A 51 -6.88 -2.92 20.10
N THR A 52 -6.80 -4.25 19.97
CA THR A 52 -6.45 -5.15 21.08
C THR A 52 -5.06 -4.82 21.62
N LEU A 53 -4.06 -4.67 20.74
CA LEU A 53 -2.70 -4.32 21.14
C LEU A 53 -2.62 -2.93 21.79
N VAL A 54 -3.38 -1.94 21.31
CA VAL A 54 -3.48 -0.61 21.92
C VAL A 54 -4.02 -0.71 23.35
N ALA A 55 -5.12 -1.44 23.55
CA ALA A 55 -5.70 -1.65 24.87
C ALA A 55 -4.69 -2.32 25.82
N THR A 56 -3.97 -3.35 25.36
CA THR A 56 -2.92 -4.04 26.13
C THR A 56 -1.76 -3.12 26.48
N VAL A 57 -1.25 -2.31 25.54
CA VAL A 57 -0.20 -1.32 25.81
C VAL A 57 -0.64 -0.34 26.90
N LEU A 58 -1.86 0.19 26.79
CA LEU A 58 -2.41 1.12 27.77
C LEU A 58 -2.63 0.45 29.13
N ALA A 59 -3.22 -0.75 29.17
CA ALA A 59 -3.41 -1.53 30.39
C ALA A 59 -2.09 -1.80 31.11
N THR A 60 -1.04 -2.15 30.36
CA THR A 60 0.28 -2.46 30.91
C THR A 60 1.02 -1.22 31.39
N ASN A 61 0.88 -0.09 30.69
CA ASN A 61 1.57 1.15 31.05
C ASN A 61 0.95 1.82 32.28
N TYR A 62 -0.38 1.78 32.37
CA TYR A 62 -1.15 2.42 33.42
C TYR A 62 -1.41 1.46 34.57
N GLY A 63 -0.36 1.22 35.37
CA GLY A 63 -0.50 0.52 36.63
C GLY A 63 -1.15 1.36 37.72
N ALA A 64 -1.79 0.69 38.70
CA ALA A 64 -2.47 1.35 39.82
C ALA A 64 -1.53 2.26 40.61
N GLY A 65 -0.30 1.81 40.85
CA GLY A 65 0.73 2.64 41.49
C GLY A 65 1.12 3.87 40.67
N GLY A 66 0.98 3.84 39.35
CA GLY A 66 1.18 5.02 38.50
C GLY A 66 0.10 6.07 38.71
N LEU A 67 -1.17 5.66 38.82
CA LEU A 67 -2.30 6.54 39.11
C LEU A 67 -2.22 7.08 40.54
N VAL A 68 -2.01 6.19 41.53
CA VAL A 68 -1.89 6.55 42.95
C VAL A 68 -0.78 7.58 43.17
N ARG A 69 0.42 7.27 42.67
CA ARG A 69 1.59 8.16 42.71
C ARG A 69 1.35 9.46 41.96
N SER A 70 0.73 9.43 40.78
CA SER A 70 0.48 10.66 40.02
C SER A 70 -0.43 11.62 40.78
N VAL A 71 -1.52 11.13 41.37
CA VAL A 71 -2.43 11.97 42.18
C VAL A 71 -1.67 12.56 43.39
N GLN A 72 -0.90 11.72 44.09
CA GLN A 72 -0.08 12.14 45.23
C GLN A 72 0.95 13.21 44.87
N GLN A 73 1.67 13.02 43.76
CA GLN A 73 2.75 13.93 43.36
C GLN A 73 2.24 15.20 42.69
N VAL A 74 1.07 15.19 42.04
CA VAL A 74 0.41 16.43 41.57
C VAL A 74 0.03 17.31 42.76
N HIS A 75 -0.50 16.71 43.84
CA HIS A 75 -0.81 17.45 45.06
C HIS A 75 0.45 18.01 45.74
N HIS A 76 1.49 17.19 45.88
CA HIS A 76 2.72 17.55 46.60
C HIS A 76 3.64 18.48 45.80
N LEU A 77 4.01 18.12 44.56
CA LEU A 77 4.98 18.84 43.72
C LEU A 77 4.33 19.86 42.77
N GLY A 78 3.00 19.86 42.62
CA GLY A 78 2.29 20.82 41.80
C GLY A 78 2.67 20.78 40.32
N LEU A 79 2.88 21.97 39.73
CA LEU A 79 3.12 22.16 38.30
C LEU A 79 4.35 21.39 37.79
N TYR A 80 5.36 21.23 38.63
CA TYR A 80 6.58 20.48 38.29
C TYR A 80 6.30 19.03 37.89
N TYR A 81 5.48 18.32 38.69
CA TYR A 81 5.12 16.95 38.37
C TYR A 81 4.08 16.87 37.25
N ILE A 82 3.22 17.88 37.09
CA ILE A 82 2.28 17.97 35.96
C ILE A 82 3.05 18.00 34.63
N ILE A 83 4.07 18.86 34.53
CA ILE A 83 4.89 18.97 33.31
C ILE A 83 5.69 17.70 33.07
N TYR A 84 6.30 17.12 34.12
CA TYR A 84 6.93 15.80 34.02
C TYR A 84 5.96 14.76 33.46
N SER A 85 4.77 14.67 34.03
CA SER A 85 3.78 13.66 33.65
C SER A 85 3.26 13.87 32.24
N LEU A 86 3.15 15.09 31.73
CA LEU A 86 2.69 15.34 30.35
C LEU A 86 3.81 15.10 29.33
N LEU A 87 5.02 15.61 29.59
CA LEU A 87 6.14 15.53 28.64
C LEU A 87 6.75 14.13 28.58
N ALA A 88 6.87 13.42 29.72
CA ALA A 88 7.43 12.07 29.73
C ALA A 88 6.58 11.06 28.91
N ASN A 89 5.28 11.31 28.72
CA ASN A 89 4.37 10.47 27.92
C ASN A 89 4.44 10.76 26.40
N LEU A 90 5.25 11.73 25.96
CA LEU A 90 5.50 11.97 24.54
C LEU A 90 6.50 10.96 23.95
N ASP A 91 7.10 10.10 24.79
CA ASP A 91 7.99 9.01 24.43
C ASP A 91 7.37 8.08 23.38
N TYR A 92 6.06 7.80 23.44
CA TYR A 92 5.38 7.00 22.42
C TYR A 92 5.51 7.57 21.02
N TRP A 93 5.39 8.90 20.87
CA TRP A 93 5.45 9.56 19.57
C TRP A 93 6.87 9.87 19.13
N ILE A 94 7.73 10.29 20.06
CA ILE A 94 9.08 10.78 19.77
C ILE A 94 10.08 9.62 19.70
N ILE A 95 9.93 8.59 20.54
CA ILE A 95 10.93 7.52 20.71
C ILE A 95 10.40 6.18 20.20
N ILE A 96 9.32 5.64 20.80
CA ILE A 96 8.92 4.25 20.58
C ILE A 96 8.37 4.04 19.17
N ARG A 97 7.54 4.95 18.66
CA ARG A 97 7.00 4.88 17.30
C ARG A 97 8.07 4.82 16.20
N PRO A 98 9.07 5.73 16.15
CA PRO A 98 10.13 5.64 15.15
C PRO A 98 11.05 4.43 15.40
N LEU A 99 11.25 4.04 16.65
CA LEU A 99 12.03 2.84 16.99
C LEU A 99 11.36 1.56 16.48
N ALA A 100 10.03 1.45 16.64
CA ALA A 100 9.24 0.31 16.18
C ALA A 100 9.31 0.10 14.66
N LEU A 101 9.47 1.16 13.87
CA LEU A 101 9.69 1.04 12.42
C LEU A 101 11.04 0.40 12.06
N ARG A 102 12.04 0.52 12.93
CA ARG A 102 13.38 -0.05 12.73
C ARG A 102 13.54 -1.44 13.34
N MET A 103 12.47 -1.97 13.94
CA MET A 103 12.50 -3.28 14.61
C MET A 103 12.33 -4.47 13.66
N THR A 104 12.19 -4.25 12.34
CA THR A 104 12.10 -5.32 11.32
C THR A 104 13.01 -6.53 11.56
N PRO A 105 14.35 -6.39 11.69
CA PRO A 105 15.25 -7.53 11.84
C PRO A 105 15.06 -8.29 13.15
N PHE A 106 14.37 -7.70 14.13
CA PHE A 106 14.16 -8.25 15.46
C PHE A 106 12.72 -8.68 15.72
N MET A 107 11.81 -8.55 14.75
CA MET A 107 10.39 -8.88 14.95
C MET A 107 10.19 -10.33 15.37
N GLN A 108 11.10 -11.25 15.04
CA GLN A 108 11.00 -12.66 15.37
C GLN A 108 11.54 -13.03 16.75
N ASN A 109 12.19 -12.10 17.44
CA ASN A 109 12.69 -12.30 18.79
C ASN A 109 11.53 -12.39 19.79
N LEU A 110 11.75 -13.10 20.88
CA LEU A 110 10.78 -13.33 21.95
C LEU A 110 10.96 -12.35 23.10
N SER A 111 12.14 -11.73 23.23
CA SER A 111 12.43 -10.78 24.31
C SER A 111 13.40 -9.66 23.91
N MET A 112 13.37 -8.59 24.70
CA MET A 112 14.31 -7.47 24.59
C MET A 112 15.77 -7.90 24.83
N ALA A 113 15.98 -8.86 25.74
CA ALA A 113 17.29 -9.41 26.03
C ALA A 113 17.84 -10.21 24.84
N GLU A 114 16.99 -10.97 24.14
CA GLU A 114 17.36 -11.67 22.90
C GLU A 114 17.79 -10.69 21.80
N THR A 115 17.14 -9.53 21.65
CA THR A 115 17.57 -8.49 20.69
C THR A 115 18.96 -7.93 21.00
N ILE A 116 19.27 -7.68 22.27
CA ILE A 116 20.63 -7.28 22.66
C ILE A 116 21.60 -8.46 22.45
N GLY A 117 21.17 -9.68 22.76
CA GLY A 117 21.97 -10.90 22.63
C GLY A 117 22.32 -11.29 21.20
N SER A 118 21.40 -11.08 20.26
CA SER A 118 21.62 -11.38 18.84
C SER A 118 22.62 -10.43 18.20
N VAL A 119 22.81 -9.23 18.76
CA VAL A 119 23.78 -8.24 18.28
C VAL A 119 25.11 -8.31 19.04
N TYR A 120 25.08 -8.36 20.38
CA TYR A 120 26.28 -8.24 21.21
C TYR A 120 26.70 -9.54 21.91
N GLY A 121 25.94 -10.63 21.76
CA GLY A 121 26.27 -11.95 22.27
C GLY A 121 25.69 -12.29 23.65
N LYS A 122 26.08 -13.47 24.16
CA LYS A 122 25.44 -14.12 25.32
C LYS A 122 25.55 -13.36 26.64
N TYR A 123 26.66 -12.66 26.91
CA TYR A 123 26.84 -11.99 28.21
C TYR A 123 25.97 -10.73 28.35
N PRO A 124 25.95 -9.80 27.36
CA PRO A 124 24.98 -8.70 27.35
C PRO A 124 23.52 -9.18 27.42
N ARG A 125 23.18 -10.32 26.79
CA ARG A 125 21.84 -10.95 26.90
C ARG A 125 21.46 -11.24 28.34
N VAL A 126 22.33 -11.93 29.10
CA VAL A 126 22.06 -12.30 30.50
C VAL A 126 22.01 -11.08 31.41
N ILE A 127 22.93 -10.12 31.25
CA ILE A 127 22.93 -8.89 32.07
C ILE A 127 21.63 -8.10 31.86
N THR A 128 21.19 -7.98 30.60
CA THR A 128 19.92 -7.34 30.27
C THR A 128 18.74 -8.05 30.94
N ALA A 129 18.70 -9.39 30.87
CA ALA A 129 17.65 -10.17 31.50
C ALA A 129 17.60 -9.93 33.02
N LEU A 130 18.75 -9.97 33.70
CA LEU A 130 18.84 -9.74 35.16
C LEU A 130 18.42 -8.31 35.55
N ALA A 131 18.88 -7.30 34.81
CA ALA A 131 18.52 -5.91 35.05
C ALA A 131 17.00 -5.68 34.84
N CYS A 132 16.41 -6.23 33.78
CA CYS A 132 14.96 -6.20 33.53
C CYS A 132 14.14 -6.94 34.61
N ILE A 133 14.66 -8.05 35.15
CA ILE A 133 14.03 -8.77 36.28
C ILE A 133 14.04 -7.90 37.53
N GLY A 134 15.17 -7.26 37.87
CA GLY A 134 15.25 -6.33 39.01
C GLY A 134 14.26 -5.17 38.91
N ALA A 135 14.19 -4.54 37.74
CA ALA A 135 13.21 -3.50 37.45
C ALA A 135 11.76 -4.00 37.53
N SER A 136 11.49 -5.23 37.09
CA SER A 136 10.16 -5.84 37.18
C SER A 136 9.77 -6.14 38.62
N ILE A 137 10.70 -6.59 39.48
CA ILE A 137 10.46 -6.80 40.91
C ILE A 137 10.07 -5.49 41.59
N ALA A 138 10.82 -4.40 41.37
CA ALA A 138 10.49 -3.07 41.90
C ALA A 138 9.12 -2.60 41.39
N GLY A 139 8.85 -2.84 40.11
CA GLY A 139 7.58 -2.53 39.48
C GLY A 139 6.37 -3.33 39.98
N LEU A 140 6.56 -4.60 40.33
CA LEU A 140 5.56 -5.46 40.94
C LEU A 140 5.31 -5.05 42.39
N ALA A 141 6.37 -4.70 43.13
CA ALA A 141 6.26 -4.21 44.50
C ALA A 141 5.36 -2.96 44.57
N ILE A 142 5.50 -2.02 43.62
CA ILE A 142 4.59 -0.86 43.50
C ILE A 142 3.12 -1.31 43.40
N GLN A 143 2.79 -2.30 42.57
CA GLN A 143 1.41 -2.76 42.40
C GLN A 143 0.89 -3.47 43.65
N ILE A 144 1.72 -4.33 44.26
CA ILE A 144 1.38 -5.06 45.49
C ILE A 144 1.10 -4.08 46.65
N THR A 145 1.89 -3.01 46.76
CA THR A 145 1.66 -1.96 47.78
C THR A 145 0.30 -1.28 47.59
N VAL A 146 -0.10 -0.99 46.34
CA VAL A 146 -1.43 -0.40 46.08
C VAL A 146 -2.55 -1.41 46.32
N ILE A 147 -2.39 -2.67 45.93
CA ILE A 147 -3.36 -3.73 46.24
C ILE A 147 -3.58 -3.81 47.76
N SER A 148 -2.49 -3.76 48.54
CA SER A 148 -2.56 -3.73 50.00
C SER A 148 -3.33 -2.53 50.54
N GLN A 149 -3.12 -1.34 49.97
CA GLN A 149 -3.85 -0.12 50.34
C GLN A 149 -5.34 -0.25 50.03
N VAL A 150 -5.72 -0.73 48.84
CA VAL A 150 -7.12 -0.92 48.44
C VAL A 150 -7.83 -1.90 49.39
N ILE A 151 -7.21 -3.05 49.66
CA ILE A 151 -7.74 -4.05 50.59
C ILE A 151 -7.89 -3.45 51.99
N SER A 152 -6.88 -2.72 52.45
CA SER A 152 -6.93 -2.07 53.76
C SER A 152 -8.06 -1.07 53.88
N ILE A 153 -8.43 -0.37 52.80
CA ILE A 153 -9.50 0.62 52.78
C ILE A 153 -10.89 -0.05 52.72
N CYS A 154 -11.05 -1.11 51.92
CA CYS A 154 -12.32 -1.82 51.82
C CYS A 154 -12.67 -2.63 53.08
N CYS A 155 -11.67 -3.02 53.88
CA CYS A 155 -11.86 -3.89 55.05
C CYS A 155 -11.94 -3.14 56.40
N ILE A 156 -11.95 -1.80 56.43
CA ILE A 156 -11.90 -0.99 57.67
C ILE A 156 -13.10 -1.26 58.60
N ASP A 157 -14.30 -1.50 58.05
CA ASP A 157 -15.52 -1.66 58.84
C ASP A 157 -15.85 -3.12 59.21
N ALA A 158 -15.04 -4.09 58.73
CA ALA A 158 -15.20 -5.49 59.10
C ALA A 158 -14.35 -5.78 60.35
N VAL A 159 -14.95 -6.38 61.38
CA VAL A 159 -14.30 -6.76 62.65
C VAL A 159 -12.93 -7.42 62.44
N ASN A 160 -11.85 -6.74 62.87
CA ASN A 160 -10.47 -7.23 63.01
C ASN A 160 -9.95 -8.24 61.96
N PRO A 161 -9.69 -7.85 60.71
CA PRO A 161 -8.75 -8.57 59.87
C PRO A 161 -7.40 -7.87 59.91
N LYS A 162 -6.34 -8.60 60.25
CA LYS A 162 -4.95 -8.14 60.06
C LYS A 162 -4.74 -7.95 58.54
N PRO A 163 -4.70 -6.71 57.99
CA PRO A 163 -4.77 -6.45 56.53
C PRO A 163 -3.60 -7.08 55.75
N LYS A 164 -2.52 -7.42 56.46
CA LYS A 164 -1.38 -8.17 55.94
C LYS A 164 -1.76 -9.55 55.38
N TYR A 165 -2.63 -10.32 56.03
CA TYR A 165 -2.95 -11.69 55.58
C TYR A 165 -3.83 -11.68 54.32
N ILE A 166 -4.77 -10.74 54.22
CA ILE A 166 -5.61 -10.59 53.03
C ILE A 166 -4.76 -10.10 51.84
N THR A 167 -3.82 -9.18 52.08
CA THR A 167 -2.86 -8.74 51.05
C THR A 167 -2.01 -9.91 50.54
N ILE A 168 -1.49 -10.77 51.44
CA ILE A 168 -0.72 -11.96 51.06
C ILE A 168 -1.58 -12.88 50.21
N LEU A 169 -2.81 -13.17 50.63
CA LEU A 169 -3.74 -14.03 49.90
C LEU A 169 -4.07 -13.47 48.50
N ALA A 170 -4.39 -12.18 48.40
CA ALA A 170 -4.69 -11.52 47.13
C ALA A 170 -3.48 -11.52 46.18
N THR A 171 -2.28 -11.31 46.72
CA THR A 171 -1.03 -11.35 45.95
C THR A 171 -0.72 -12.76 45.48
N LEU A 172 -0.96 -13.78 46.31
CA LEU A 172 -0.80 -15.18 45.92
C LEU A 172 -1.79 -15.60 44.83
N ILE A 173 -3.06 -15.17 44.92
CA ILE A 173 -4.06 -15.40 43.87
C ILE A 173 -3.60 -14.78 42.55
N LEU A 174 -3.12 -13.52 42.60
CA LEU A 174 -2.59 -12.81 41.43
C LEU A 174 -1.45 -13.59 40.78
N ILE A 175 -0.44 -13.97 41.57
CA ILE A 175 0.72 -14.74 41.09
C ILE A 175 0.27 -16.07 40.48
N PHE A 176 -0.68 -16.75 41.13
CA PHE A 176 -1.15 -18.06 40.72
C PHE A 176 -1.78 -18.03 39.33
N TYR A 177 -2.81 -17.22 39.10
CA TYR A 177 -3.48 -17.22 37.78
C TYR A 177 -2.56 -16.67 36.67
N SER A 178 -1.74 -15.68 36.98
CA SER A 178 -0.78 -15.09 36.05
C SER A 178 0.19 -16.13 35.49
N SER A 179 0.61 -17.08 36.34
CA SER A 179 1.51 -18.17 35.94
C SER A 179 0.91 -19.12 34.89
N PHE A 180 -0.42 -19.28 34.82
CA PHE A 180 -1.05 -20.23 33.90
C PHE A 180 -1.48 -19.62 32.55
N GLY A 181 -1.67 -18.29 32.48
CA GLY A 181 -2.35 -17.64 31.36
C GLY A 181 -1.58 -17.49 30.04
N GLY A 182 -0.25 -17.29 30.09
CA GLY A 182 0.54 -16.90 28.92
C GLY A 182 0.08 -15.57 28.29
N ILE A 183 0.79 -15.06 27.27
CA ILE A 183 0.52 -13.72 26.74
C ILE A 183 -0.90 -13.56 26.17
N ARG A 184 -1.51 -14.63 25.65
CA ARG A 184 -2.87 -14.59 25.08
C ARG A 184 -3.91 -14.30 26.16
N ALA A 185 -3.88 -15.01 27.29
CA ALA A 185 -4.79 -14.73 28.39
C ALA A 185 -4.58 -13.32 28.93
N VAL A 186 -3.31 -12.91 29.13
CA VAL A 186 -2.94 -11.55 29.55
C VAL A 186 -3.53 -10.49 28.61
N THR A 187 -3.48 -10.72 27.30
CA THR A 187 -4.01 -9.78 26.30
C THR A 187 -5.52 -9.56 26.46
N PHE A 188 -6.30 -10.63 26.66
CA PHE A 188 -7.75 -10.51 26.80
C PHE A 188 -8.17 -9.98 28.17
N THR A 189 -7.48 -10.34 29.25
CA THR A 189 -7.71 -9.74 30.57
C THR A 189 -7.35 -8.26 30.56
N ASP A 190 -6.26 -7.87 29.89
CA ASP A 190 -5.84 -6.48 29.73
C ASP A 190 -6.92 -5.63 29.02
N VAL A 191 -7.58 -6.17 27.98
CA VAL A 191 -8.67 -5.46 27.28
C VAL A 191 -9.83 -5.19 28.24
N LEU A 192 -10.26 -6.19 29.00
CA LEU A 192 -11.36 -6.05 29.98
C LEU A 192 -10.99 -5.05 31.08
N GLN A 193 -9.77 -5.15 31.61
CA GLN A 193 -9.24 -4.25 32.64
C GLN A 193 -9.13 -2.81 32.12
N PHE A 194 -8.62 -2.62 30.90
CA PHE A 194 -8.52 -1.32 30.22
C PHE A 194 -9.88 -0.64 30.09
N ILE A 195 -10.90 -1.36 29.62
CA ILE A 195 -12.27 -0.82 29.49
C ILE A 195 -12.77 -0.39 30.87
N THR A 196 -12.53 -1.22 31.88
CA THR A 196 -13.01 -0.98 33.25
C THR A 196 -12.42 0.30 33.84
N PHE A 197 -11.09 0.44 33.87
CA PHE A 197 -10.49 1.64 34.46
C PHE A 197 -10.67 2.88 33.58
N SER A 198 -10.76 2.75 32.25
CA SER A 198 -10.98 3.88 31.34
C SER A 198 -12.34 4.53 31.55
N ILE A 199 -13.34 3.78 32.01
CA ILE A 199 -14.66 4.31 32.38
C ILE A 199 -14.62 4.92 33.78
N ILE A 200 -14.00 4.24 34.75
CA ILE A 200 -14.08 4.62 36.17
C ILE A 200 -13.21 5.85 36.51
N ILE A 201 -12.03 6.00 35.91
CA ILE A 201 -11.12 7.14 36.19
C ILE A 201 -11.77 8.50 35.88
N PRO A 202 -12.45 8.71 34.73
CA PRO A 202 -13.23 9.92 34.48
C PRO A 202 -14.31 10.17 35.52
N PHE A 203 -15.06 9.13 35.94
CA PHE A 203 -16.06 9.28 37.00
C PHE A 203 -15.44 9.70 38.33
N LEU A 204 -14.27 9.17 38.68
CA LEU A 204 -13.54 9.60 39.87
C LEU A 204 -13.17 11.08 39.80
N ALA A 205 -12.69 11.57 38.65
CA ALA A 205 -12.41 12.99 38.45
C ALA A 205 -13.68 13.84 38.61
N ILE A 206 -14.81 13.38 38.08
CA ILE A 206 -16.11 14.06 38.21
C ILE A 206 -16.55 14.11 39.68
N TRP A 207 -16.47 13.00 40.42
CA TRP A 207 -16.84 12.97 41.85
C TRP A 207 -15.97 13.90 42.68
N MET A 208 -14.66 13.93 42.44
CA MET A 208 -13.77 14.85 43.14
C MET A 208 -14.04 16.30 42.79
N PHE A 209 -14.37 16.59 41.52
CA PHE A 209 -14.78 17.92 41.11
C PHE A 209 -16.06 18.38 41.81
N TYR A 210 -17.09 17.53 41.89
CA TYR A 210 -18.34 17.87 42.59
C TYR A 210 -18.16 18.18 44.08
N LYS A 211 -17.06 17.73 44.70
CA LYS A 211 -16.74 18.04 46.09
C LYS A 211 -16.10 19.42 46.28
N ILE A 212 -15.61 20.02 45.20
CA ILE A 212 -15.20 21.42 45.16
C ILE A 212 -16.48 22.25 45.12
N ASN A 213 -17.05 22.54 46.28
CA ASN A 213 -18.28 23.32 46.41
C ASN A 213 -18.12 24.80 46.01
N ASN A 214 -16.97 25.19 45.45
CA ASN A 214 -16.65 26.56 45.08
C ASN A 214 -16.76 26.76 43.56
N PRO A 215 -17.10 27.98 43.10
CA PRO A 215 -16.99 28.34 41.69
C PRO A 215 -15.58 28.06 41.16
N VAL A 216 -15.48 27.65 39.88
CA VAL A 216 -14.17 27.28 39.33
C VAL A 216 -13.22 28.48 39.23
N ALA A 217 -13.78 29.67 39.00
CA ALA A 217 -13.02 30.93 39.03
C ALA A 217 -12.26 31.14 40.35
N GLU A 218 -12.87 30.79 41.48
CA GLU A 218 -12.21 30.85 42.80
C GLU A 218 -11.14 29.78 42.94
N SER A 219 -11.40 28.58 42.42
CA SER A 219 -10.43 27.48 42.43
C SER A 219 -9.15 27.83 41.67
N ILE A 220 -9.24 28.61 40.60
CA ILE A 220 -8.06 29.08 39.86
C ILE A 220 -7.38 30.23 40.54
N SER A 221 -8.15 31.18 41.05
CA SER A 221 -7.59 32.29 41.80
C SER A 221 -6.78 31.73 42.97
N PHE A 222 -7.30 30.70 43.62
CA PHE A 222 -6.59 29.90 44.60
C PHE A 222 -5.32 29.25 44.01
N LEU A 223 -5.42 28.46 42.93
CA LEU A 223 -4.24 27.82 42.32
C LEU A 223 -3.17 28.84 41.90
N GLN A 224 -3.53 29.98 41.32
CA GLN A 224 -2.60 31.04 40.91
C GLN A 224 -1.90 31.70 42.10
N ALA A 225 -2.56 31.77 43.25
CA ALA A 225 -1.96 32.25 44.49
C ALA A 225 -0.95 31.27 45.08
N GLN A 226 -1.04 29.98 44.76
CA GLN A 226 -0.13 28.96 45.25
C GLN A 226 1.19 28.94 44.46
N GLU A 227 2.33 29.16 45.14
CA GLU A 227 3.66 29.23 44.52
C GLU A 227 3.98 27.99 43.64
N LYS A 228 3.53 26.81 44.06
CA LYS A 228 3.75 25.53 43.34
C LYS A 228 2.97 25.38 42.03
N PHE A 229 2.04 26.29 41.73
CA PHE A 229 1.29 26.34 40.47
C PHE A 229 1.60 27.59 39.63
N GLN A 230 2.56 28.42 40.06
CA GLN A 230 3.01 29.58 39.29
C GLN A 230 4.06 29.20 38.25
N PHE A 231 3.83 29.60 36.99
CA PHE A 231 4.79 29.39 35.90
C PHE A 231 6.14 30.07 36.12
N LYS A 232 6.17 31.21 36.84
CA LYS A 232 7.42 31.92 37.17
C LYS A 232 8.35 31.05 38.02
N THR A 233 7.80 30.24 38.93
CA THR A 233 8.58 29.32 39.77
C THR A 233 9.22 28.23 38.92
N LEU A 234 8.52 27.79 37.87
CA LEU A 234 8.96 26.71 36.99
C LEU A 234 10.06 27.13 36.00
N LEU A 235 10.04 28.37 35.53
CA LEU A 235 10.99 28.88 34.53
C LEU A 235 12.24 29.53 35.17
N ARG A 236 12.43 29.40 36.49
CA ARG A 236 13.68 29.80 37.13
C ARG A 236 14.77 28.80 36.73
N PHE A 237 15.89 29.31 36.21
CA PHE A 237 17.08 28.50 35.97
C PHE A 237 17.76 28.15 37.30
N ASP A 238 17.20 27.17 38.00
CA ASP A 238 17.73 26.62 39.25
C ASP A 238 17.98 25.10 39.14
N THR A 239 18.50 24.51 40.21
CA THR A 239 18.76 23.06 40.29
C THR A 239 17.49 22.22 40.17
N LYS A 240 16.32 22.77 40.52
CA LYS A 240 15.03 22.06 40.43
C LYS A 240 14.57 21.91 38.98
N LEU A 241 14.73 22.95 38.15
CA LEU A 241 14.47 22.86 36.72
C LEU A 241 15.33 21.77 36.07
N VAL A 242 16.63 21.73 36.41
CA VAL A 242 17.55 20.70 35.90
C VAL A 242 17.14 19.30 36.38
N ALA A 243 16.78 19.15 37.66
CA ALA A 243 16.31 17.88 38.22
C ALA A 243 15.08 17.34 37.48
N ILE A 244 14.16 18.22 37.12
CA ILE A 244 12.91 17.85 36.44
C ILE A 244 13.14 17.53 34.97
N MET A 245 14.00 18.30 34.29
CA MET A 245 14.42 17.96 32.94
C MET A 245 15.12 16.60 32.90
N SER A 246 15.99 16.31 33.87
CA SER A 246 16.61 14.99 33.99
C SER A 246 15.59 13.88 34.25
N LEU A 247 14.59 14.14 35.11
CA LEU A 247 13.52 13.19 35.38
C LEU A 247 12.62 12.94 34.16
N ILE A 248 12.29 13.98 33.39
CA ILE A 248 11.56 13.88 32.11
C ILE A 248 12.31 12.98 31.14
N LEU A 249 13.60 13.27 30.92
CA LEU A 249 14.43 12.51 30.00
C LEU A 249 14.60 11.05 30.45
N SER A 250 14.79 10.82 31.76
CA SER A 250 14.84 9.48 32.35
C SER A 250 13.52 8.73 32.18
N GLY A 251 12.38 9.41 32.38
CA GLY A 251 11.05 8.85 32.16
C GLY A 251 10.81 8.47 30.70
N MET A 252 11.19 9.33 29.75
CA MET A 252 11.09 9.04 28.32
C MET A 252 11.97 7.87 27.91
N ALA A 253 13.21 7.80 28.42
CA ALA A 253 14.12 6.70 28.17
C ALA A 253 13.63 5.38 28.78
N ALA A 254 12.99 5.43 29.96
CA ALA A 254 12.38 4.28 30.62
C ALA A 254 11.12 3.75 29.90
N GLY A 255 10.55 4.52 28.96
CA GLY A 255 9.53 4.04 28.04
C GLY A 255 10.01 2.85 27.21
N ILE A 256 11.32 2.76 26.95
CA ILE A 256 11.97 1.59 26.34
C ILE A 256 12.16 0.53 27.44
N ASN A 257 11.14 -0.30 27.62
CA ASN A 257 11.12 -1.36 28.63
C ASN A 257 10.67 -2.70 28.03
N PRO A 258 11.01 -3.85 28.67
CA PRO A 258 10.74 -5.17 28.11
C PRO A 258 9.26 -5.42 27.83
N THR A 259 8.36 -4.89 28.66
CA THR A 259 6.92 -5.05 28.46
C THR A 259 6.42 -4.33 27.22
N MET A 260 6.89 -3.11 26.92
CA MET A 260 6.51 -2.37 25.71
C MET A 260 7.12 -3.01 24.46
N VAL A 261 8.39 -3.40 24.52
CA VAL A 261 9.08 -4.07 23.42
C VAL A 261 8.41 -5.42 23.10
N GLN A 262 7.90 -6.14 24.09
CA GLN A 262 7.11 -7.35 23.87
C GLN A 262 5.86 -7.11 23.01
N ARG A 263 5.18 -5.95 23.15
CA ARG A 263 4.02 -5.59 22.32
C ARG A 263 4.43 -5.23 20.88
N ILE A 264 5.67 -4.79 20.66
CA ILE A 264 6.24 -4.69 19.32
C ILE A 264 6.36 -6.10 18.71
N TYR A 265 6.93 -7.07 19.43
CA TYR A 265 7.07 -8.45 18.93
C TYR A 265 5.73 -9.17 18.70
N MET A 266 4.68 -8.81 19.47
CA MET A 266 3.32 -9.32 19.27
C MET A 266 2.64 -8.78 18.02
N SER A 267 3.12 -7.67 17.46
CA SER A 267 2.57 -7.10 16.23
C SER A 267 2.91 -7.97 15.02
N SER A 268 2.03 -8.02 14.02
CA SER A 268 2.25 -8.75 12.77
C SER A 268 3.46 -8.22 11.98
N GLY A 269 3.74 -6.92 12.11
CA GLY A 269 4.86 -6.24 11.47
C GLY A 269 5.15 -4.86 12.07
N PRO A 270 6.26 -4.21 11.65
CA PRO A 270 6.69 -2.90 12.15
C PRO A 270 5.64 -1.80 11.89
N ILE A 271 4.86 -1.90 10.81
CA ILE A 271 3.78 -0.93 10.51
C ILE A 271 2.62 -1.05 11.51
N GLN A 272 2.22 -2.26 11.86
CA GLN A 272 1.18 -2.43 12.87
C GLN A 272 1.68 -1.90 14.22
N ALA A 273 2.91 -2.24 14.63
CA ALA A 273 3.52 -1.72 15.84
C ALA A 273 3.53 -0.18 15.86
N GLN A 274 3.90 0.46 14.75
CA GLN A 274 3.86 1.92 14.62
C GLN A 274 2.46 2.50 14.87
N LYS A 275 1.41 1.88 14.31
CA LYS A 275 0.02 2.31 14.53
C LYS A 275 -0.39 2.12 15.99
N VAL A 276 -0.02 0.99 16.60
CA VAL A 276 -0.30 0.70 18.02
C VAL A 276 0.24 1.82 18.91
N PHE A 277 1.51 2.20 18.76
CA PHE A 277 2.10 3.25 19.60
C PHE A 277 1.62 4.66 19.25
N LEU A 278 1.21 4.92 18.00
CA LEU A 278 0.55 6.18 17.63
C LEU A 278 -0.74 6.38 18.43
N TYR A 279 -1.65 5.40 18.38
CA TYR A 279 -2.94 5.45 19.08
C TYR A 279 -2.76 5.37 20.60
N SER A 280 -1.83 4.53 21.07
CA SER A 280 -1.52 4.44 22.50
C SER A 280 -1.02 5.78 23.05
N GLY A 281 -0.18 6.51 22.30
CA GLY A 281 0.25 7.86 22.70
C GLY A 281 -0.92 8.84 22.87
N LEU A 282 -1.88 8.82 21.94
CA LEU A 282 -3.08 9.68 22.01
C LEU A 282 -3.93 9.39 23.25
N PHE A 283 -4.32 8.12 23.45
CA PHE A 283 -5.15 7.74 24.60
C PHE A 283 -4.41 7.88 25.94
N SER A 284 -3.10 7.59 25.95
CA SER A 284 -2.22 7.80 27.10
C SER A 284 -2.25 9.26 27.56
N TRP A 285 -2.12 10.19 26.62
CA TRP A 285 -2.16 11.62 26.92
C TRP A 285 -3.50 12.06 27.52
N LEU A 286 -4.62 11.57 26.96
CA LEU A 286 -5.96 11.84 27.49
C LEU A 286 -6.14 11.29 28.92
N ILE A 287 -5.77 10.04 29.17
CA ILE A 287 -5.88 9.41 30.50
C ILE A 287 -5.05 10.17 31.52
N LYS A 288 -3.84 10.65 31.16
CA LYS A 288 -3.01 11.44 32.08
C LYS A 288 -3.62 12.76 32.48
N ILE A 289 -4.24 13.48 31.55
CA ILE A 289 -4.92 14.74 31.87
C ILE A 289 -5.99 14.49 32.94
N ILE A 290 -6.79 13.43 32.78
CA ILE A 290 -7.83 13.08 33.75
C ILE A 290 -7.23 12.72 35.12
N ILE A 291 -6.13 11.97 35.16
CA ILE A 291 -5.42 11.64 36.41
C ILE A 291 -4.86 12.89 37.09
N ILE A 292 -4.31 13.83 36.30
CA ILE A 292 -3.79 15.10 36.81
C ILE A 292 -4.92 15.93 37.43
N LEU A 293 -6.09 15.98 36.78
CA LEU A 293 -7.27 16.67 37.31
C LEU A 293 -7.70 16.11 38.67
N ILE A 294 -7.67 14.80 38.88
CA ILE A 294 -7.96 14.19 40.20
C ILE A 294 -7.02 14.77 41.28
N GLY A 295 -5.72 14.80 41.03
CA GLY A 295 -4.74 15.36 41.96
C GLY A 295 -4.93 16.86 42.22
N LEU A 296 -5.26 17.63 41.18
CA LEU A 296 -5.58 19.05 41.28
C LEU A 296 -6.83 19.30 42.11
N PHE A 297 -7.90 18.52 41.89
CA PHE A 297 -9.16 18.68 42.61
C PHE A 297 -9.00 18.38 44.11
N VAL A 298 -8.27 17.33 44.46
CA VAL A 298 -7.94 17.04 45.86
C VAL A 298 -7.11 18.16 46.47
N PHE A 299 -6.15 18.72 45.72
CA PHE A 299 -5.32 19.83 46.21
C PHE A 299 -6.12 21.11 46.47
N VAL A 300 -7.02 21.49 45.56
CA VAL A 300 -7.90 22.66 45.74
C VAL A 300 -8.75 22.51 47.00
N GLN A 301 -9.21 21.29 47.27
CA GLN A 301 -10.08 21.03 48.42
C GLN A 301 -9.31 20.98 49.76
N VAL A 302 -8.17 20.30 49.81
CA VAL A 302 -7.36 20.16 51.03
C VAL A 302 -5.86 20.30 50.70
N PRO A 303 -5.32 21.52 50.70
CA PRO A 303 -3.96 21.78 50.24
C PRO A 303 -2.86 21.26 51.18
N GLU A 304 -3.14 21.13 52.47
CA GLU A 304 -2.18 20.75 53.52
C GLU A 304 -2.11 19.23 53.78
N LEU A 305 -2.77 18.43 52.93
CA LEU A 305 -2.85 16.98 53.11
C LEU A 305 -1.49 16.30 52.91
N SER A 306 -1.11 15.39 53.80
CA SER A 306 0.10 14.58 53.63
C SER A 306 -0.04 13.55 52.50
N ILE A 307 1.08 13.14 51.90
CA ILE A 307 1.12 12.22 50.75
C ILE A 307 0.38 10.91 51.05
N GLU A 308 0.51 10.38 52.25
CA GLU A 308 -0.09 9.12 52.69
C GLU A 308 -1.60 9.24 52.93
N ALA A 309 -2.09 10.45 53.26
CA ALA A 309 -3.49 10.69 53.58
C ALA A 309 -4.38 11.00 52.36
N ILE A 310 -3.79 11.29 51.20
CA ILE A 310 -4.51 11.64 49.95
C ILE A 310 -5.52 10.58 49.51
N TRP A 311 -5.11 9.31 49.41
CA TRP A 311 -6.00 8.24 48.97
C TRP A 311 -7.05 7.83 50.01
N PRO A 312 -6.70 7.70 51.31
CA PRO A 312 -7.69 7.59 52.38
C PRO A 312 -8.74 8.71 52.33
N TYR A 313 -8.33 9.94 52.06
CA TYR A 313 -9.23 11.08 51.91
C TYR A 313 -10.16 10.92 50.69
N ILE A 314 -9.64 10.60 49.50
CA ILE A 314 -10.45 10.38 48.30
C ILE A 314 -11.52 9.30 48.56
N MET A 315 -11.09 8.16 49.12
CA MET A 315 -11.99 7.03 49.36
C MET A 315 -13.06 7.36 50.40
N LYS A 316 -12.72 8.08 51.49
CA LYS A 316 -13.69 8.49 52.52
C LYS A 316 -14.75 9.47 52.00
N ASN A 317 -14.42 10.25 50.97
CA ASN A 317 -15.31 11.32 50.48
C ASN A 317 -16.25 10.90 49.34
N ILE A 318 -16.15 9.67 48.85
CA ILE A 318 -17.04 9.12 47.81
C ILE A 318 -18.00 8.07 48.40
N SER A 319 -19.11 7.80 47.71
CA SER A 319 -20.11 6.81 48.17
C SER A 319 -19.52 5.39 48.25
N SER A 320 -20.07 4.51 49.10
CA SER A 320 -19.60 3.12 49.21
C SER A 320 -19.64 2.35 47.88
N PHE A 321 -20.63 2.63 47.02
CA PHE A 321 -20.67 2.05 45.66
C PHE A 321 -19.51 2.58 44.79
N SER A 322 -19.27 3.89 44.82
CA SER A 322 -18.13 4.53 44.14
C SER A 322 -16.78 4.01 44.65
N GLN A 323 -16.63 3.77 45.96
CA GLN A 323 -15.44 3.14 46.54
C GLN A 323 -15.19 1.76 45.92
N GLY A 324 -16.24 0.96 45.75
CA GLY A 324 -16.19 -0.34 45.08
C GLY A 324 -15.69 -0.22 43.63
N LEU A 325 -16.22 0.73 42.86
CA LEU A 325 -15.76 1.00 41.49
C LEU A 325 -14.28 1.42 41.44
N VAL A 326 -13.86 2.38 42.27
CA VAL A 326 -12.46 2.83 42.30
C VAL A 326 -11.53 1.69 42.71
N SER A 327 -11.96 0.85 43.66
CA SER A 327 -11.19 -0.31 44.11
C SER A 327 -11.02 -1.35 43.01
N ILE A 328 -12.10 -1.65 42.26
CA ILE A 328 -12.02 -2.49 41.05
C ILE A 328 -11.06 -1.89 40.03
N SER A 329 -11.15 -0.58 39.76
CA SER A 329 -10.29 0.13 38.81
C SER A 329 -8.81 0.01 39.18
N LEU A 330 -8.48 0.30 40.44
CA LEU A 330 -7.12 0.16 40.97
C LEU A 330 -6.64 -1.30 40.89
N LEU A 331 -7.49 -2.28 41.19
CA LEU A 331 -7.12 -3.68 41.10
C LEU A 331 -6.88 -4.12 39.65
N ALA A 332 -7.74 -3.70 38.73
CA ALA A 332 -7.63 -3.94 37.30
C ALA A 332 -6.30 -3.41 36.75
N MET A 333 -5.95 -2.16 37.08
CA MET A 333 -4.68 -1.53 36.68
C MET A 333 -3.47 -2.22 37.31
N ALA A 334 -3.57 -2.66 38.57
CA ALA A 334 -2.49 -3.35 39.25
C ALA A 334 -2.20 -4.71 38.61
N MET A 335 -3.27 -5.45 38.30
CA MET A 335 -3.22 -6.79 37.70
C MET A 335 -2.66 -6.77 36.28
N SER A 336 -3.15 -5.91 35.38
CA SER A 336 -2.65 -5.80 34.00
C SER A 336 -1.14 -5.60 33.93
N THR A 337 -0.64 -4.70 34.79
CA THR A 337 0.79 -4.38 34.87
C THR A 337 1.58 -5.52 35.48
N ALA A 338 1.05 -6.16 36.54
CA ALA A 338 1.72 -7.24 37.22
C ALA A 338 1.83 -8.49 36.32
N ASP A 339 0.74 -8.84 35.63
CA ASP A 339 0.68 -9.96 34.69
C ASP A 339 1.71 -9.81 33.57
N SER A 340 1.79 -8.61 33.01
CA SER A 340 2.75 -8.28 31.97
C SER A 340 4.21 -8.41 32.43
N LYS A 341 4.52 -7.95 33.64
CA LYS A 341 5.88 -8.02 34.21
C LYS A 341 6.27 -9.44 34.59
N LEU A 342 5.35 -10.19 35.20
CA LEU A 342 5.56 -11.60 35.53
C LEU A 342 5.79 -12.42 34.25
N ASN A 343 4.97 -12.22 33.22
CA ASN A 343 5.15 -12.91 31.95
C ASN A 343 6.49 -12.54 31.28
N ALA A 344 6.85 -11.26 31.21
CA ALA A 344 8.13 -10.84 30.65
C ALA A 344 9.32 -11.48 31.39
N CYS A 345 9.27 -11.56 32.72
CA CYS A 345 10.32 -12.22 33.49
C CYS A 345 10.37 -13.74 33.29
N ALA A 346 9.20 -14.39 33.21
CA ALA A 346 9.10 -15.81 32.91
C ALA A 346 9.79 -16.13 31.58
N VAL A 347 9.57 -15.29 30.55
CA VAL A 347 10.26 -15.39 29.27
C VAL A 347 11.77 -15.21 29.44
N MET A 348 12.21 -14.14 30.11
CA MET A 348 13.65 -13.87 30.28
C MET A 348 14.41 -14.99 31.00
N VAL A 349 13.82 -15.63 32.00
CA VAL A 349 14.47 -16.76 32.67
C VAL A 349 14.42 -18.03 31.81
N SER A 350 13.24 -18.38 31.31
CA SER A 350 13.00 -19.63 30.59
C SER A 350 13.69 -19.72 29.22
N HIS A 351 13.93 -18.57 28.59
CA HIS A 351 14.51 -18.45 27.26
C HIS A 351 15.90 -17.80 27.32
N ASP A 352 16.01 -16.55 27.79
CA ASP A 352 17.27 -15.80 27.66
C ASP A 352 18.38 -16.33 28.56
N ILE A 353 18.09 -16.52 29.85
CA ILE A 353 19.09 -17.02 30.80
C ILE A 353 19.37 -18.50 30.53
N LEU A 354 18.32 -19.31 30.32
CA LEU A 354 18.47 -20.76 30.11
C LEU A 354 19.30 -21.09 28.85
N GLU A 355 19.00 -20.44 27.71
CA GLU A 355 19.75 -20.67 26.47
C GLU A 355 21.19 -20.18 26.57
N SER A 356 21.42 -19.05 27.26
CA SER A 356 22.76 -18.49 27.42
C SER A 356 23.67 -19.34 28.30
N ILE A 357 23.12 -20.07 29.28
CA ILE A 357 23.88 -20.95 30.19
C ILE A 357 24.15 -22.32 29.55
N ARG A 358 23.17 -22.93 28.87
CA ARG A 358 23.26 -24.33 28.42
C ARG A 358 23.83 -24.53 27.02
N GLY A 359 23.92 -23.49 26.20
CA GLY A 359 24.23 -23.64 24.78
C GLY A 359 23.13 -24.39 24.01
N VAL A 360 23.34 -24.60 22.71
CA VAL A 360 22.34 -24.97 21.65
C VAL A 360 21.55 -26.29 21.87
N LYS A 361 21.67 -26.97 23.01
CA LYS A 361 20.85 -28.18 23.29
C LYS A 361 19.40 -27.79 23.57
N ARG A 362 18.51 -28.03 22.59
CA ARG A 362 17.05 -27.83 22.70
C ARG A 362 16.50 -28.64 23.88
N VAL A 363 15.96 -27.94 24.86
CA VAL A 363 15.27 -28.53 26.01
C VAL A 363 13.87 -28.99 25.57
N PRO A 364 13.33 -30.10 26.11
CA PRO A 364 11.94 -30.47 25.86
C PRO A 364 10.99 -29.36 26.32
N TYR A 365 10.02 -29.01 25.47
CA TYR A 365 9.11 -27.87 25.64
C TYR A 365 8.42 -27.81 27.02
N THR A 366 8.08 -28.97 27.59
CA THR A 366 7.40 -29.10 28.90
C THR A 366 8.24 -28.58 30.07
N HIS A 367 9.57 -28.65 30.01
CA HIS A 367 10.46 -28.16 31.06
C HIS A 367 10.60 -26.63 31.05
N GLN A 368 10.61 -26.01 29.86
CA GLN A 368 10.68 -24.54 29.74
C GLN A 368 9.43 -23.87 30.30
N LEU A 369 8.24 -24.44 30.03
CA LEU A 369 6.98 -23.88 30.52
C LEU A 369 6.81 -24.06 32.05
N ARG A 370 7.27 -25.19 32.62
CA ARG A 370 7.35 -25.36 34.08
C ARG A 370 8.31 -24.35 34.73
N LEU A 371 9.46 -24.11 34.11
CA LEU A 371 10.43 -23.12 34.59
C LEU A 371 9.87 -21.70 34.54
N ALA A 372 9.15 -21.34 33.47
CA ALA A 372 8.47 -20.06 33.33
C ALA A 372 7.46 -19.83 34.48
N ARG A 373 6.66 -20.85 34.82
CA ARG A 373 5.70 -20.81 35.94
C ARG A 373 6.37 -20.65 37.30
N LEU A 374 7.43 -21.44 37.55
CA LEU A 374 8.19 -21.35 38.80
C LEU A 374 8.86 -19.97 38.93
N THR A 375 9.34 -19.42 37.82
CA THR A 375 9.93 -18.07 37.78
C THR A 375 8.92 -17.01 38.20
N SER A 376 7.71 -17.01 37.65
CA SER A 376 6.66 -16.07 38.05
C SER A 376 6.36 -16.14 39.54
N LEU A 377 6.34 -17.35 40.11
CA LEU A 377 6.13 -17.55 41.55
C LEU A 377 7.26 -16.93 42.38
N VAL A 378 8.52 -17.24 42.06
CA VAL A 378 9.68 -16.73 42.80
C VAL A 378 9.76 -15.20 42.72
N ILE A 379 9.59 -14.64 41.53
CA ILE A 379 9.65 -13.18 41.31
C ILE A 379 8.50 -12.46 42.01
N GLY A 380 7.30 -13.02 41.97
CA GLY A 380 6.15 -12.50 42.71
C GLY A 380 6.39 -12.49 44.23
N LEU A 381 6.98 -13.55 44.79
CA LEU A 381 7.35 -13.60 46.21
C LEU A 381 8.43 -12.58 46.55
N CYS A 382 9.47 -12.42 45.73
CA CYS A 382 10.50 -11.39 45.93
C CYS A 382 9.90 -9.98 45.90
N ALA A 383 8.99 -9.70 44.96
CA ALA A 383 8.29 -8.43 44.88
C ALA A 383 7.40 -8.17 46.11
N MET A 384 6.75 -9.20 46.64
CA MET A 384 5.96 -9.11 47.87
C MET A 384 6.82 -8.75 49.08
N VAL A 385 8.00 -9.38 49.23
CA VAL A 385 8.98 -9.03 50.28
C VAL A 385 9.43 -7.57 50.14
N LEU A 386 9.76 -7.14 48.91
CA LEU A 386 10.17 -5.76 48.66
C LEU A 386 9.05 -4.75 48.97
N ALA A 387 7.80 -5.06 48.63
CA ALA A 387 6.63 -4.22 48.92
C ALA A 387 6.43 -4.00 50.43
N PHE A 388 6.79 -4.97 51.26
CA PHE A 388 6.74 -4.81 52.72
C PHE A 388 7.88 -3.95 53.29
N TYR A 389 9.02 -3.86 52.59
CA TYR A 389 10.18 -3.09 53.04
C TYR A 389 10.19 -1.64 52.53
N ARG A 390 9.77 -1.40 51.28
CA ARG A 390 9.73 -0.07 50.65
C ARG A 390 8.30 0.33 50.32
N LYS A 391 7.77 1.34 51.01
CA LYS A 391 6.39 1.83 50.81
C LYS A 391 6.28 3.04 49.88
N ASP A 392 7.37 3.79 49.69
CA ASP A 392 7.38 4.98 48.84
C ASP A 392 7.39 4.60 47.36
N LEU A 393 6.28 4.91 46.69
CA LEU A 393 6.07 4.61 45.27
C LEU A 393 6.98 5.42 44.34
N PHE A 394 7.39 6.63 44.74
CA PHE A 394 8.28 7.48 43.94
C PHE A 394 9.73 6.96 44.00
N ASN A 395 10.19 6.54 45.17
CA ASN A 395 11.50 5.91 45.32
C ASN A 395 11.59 4.55 44.59
N LEU A 396 10.52 3.75 44.62
CA LEU A 396 10.46 2.52 43.83
C LEU A 396 10.50 2.80 42.31
N LEU A 397 9.94 3.94 41.84
CA LEU A 397 10.06 4.35 40.44
C LEU A 397 11.52 4.66 40.06
N LYS A 398 12.23 5.43 40.89
CA LYS A 398 13.66 5.71 40.66
C LYS A 398 14.49 4.43 40.64
N LEU A 399 14.16 3.46 41.49
CA LEU A 399 14.80 2.14 41.47
C LEU A 399 14.58 1.42 40.12
N ILE A 400 13.39 1.51 39.53
CA ILE A 400 13.12 0.98 38.18
C ILE A 400 14.06 1.65 37.16
N PHE A 401 14.18 2.98 37.20
CA PHE A 401 15.06 3.71 36.29
C PHE A 401 16.51 3.30 36.43
N ALA A 402 17.01 3.15 37.66
CA ALA A 402 18.39 2.74 37.93
C ALA A 402 18.73 1.36 37.35
N PHE A 403 17.78 0.42 37.33
CA PHE A 403 17.98 -0.90 36.73
C PHE A 403 17.90 -0.90 35.19
N THR A 404 17.03 -0.10 34.58
CA THR A 404 16.80 -0.18 33.13
C THR A 404 17.59 0.84 32.33
N VAL A 405 17.47 2.12 32.65
CA VAL A 405 17.89 3.23 31.78
C VAL A 405 19.42 3.26 31.59
N PRO A 406 20.24 3.25 32.66
CA PRO A 406 21.70 3.28 32.55
C PRO A 406 22.30 2.06 31.85
N ILE A 407 21.67 0.89 31.98
CA ILE A 407 22.27 -0.40 31.61
C ILE A 407 21.82 -0.82 30.21
N ILE A 408 20.52 -0.68 29.91
CA ILE A 408 19.87 -1.39 28.81
C ILE A 408 19.57 -0.45 27.63
N THR A 409 19.12 0.77 27.91
CA THR A 409 18.51 1.63 26.89
C THR A 409 19.49 2.01 25.78
N ALA A 410 20.73 2.39 26.11
CA ALA A 410 21.74 2.74 25.12
C ALA A 410 22.13 1.56 24.20
N PRO A 411 22.52 0.38 24.72
CA PRO A 411 22.81 -0.79 23.87
C PRO A 411 21.63 -1.17 22.95
N PHE A 412 20.39 -1.12 23.47
CA PHE A 412 19.20 -1.44 22.71
C PHE A 412 18.93 -0.44 21.58
N VAL A 413 18.98 0.85 21.87
CA VAL A 413 18.78 1.91 20.87
C VAL A 413 19.86 1.83 19.79
N LEU A 414 21.13 1.67 20.17
CA LEU A 414 22.23 1.53 19.22
C LEU A 414 22.04 0.31 18.30
N ALA A 415 21.64 -0.84 18.86
CA ALA A 415 21.36 -2.05 18.09
C ALA A 415 20.26 -1.82 17.03
N ILE A 416 19.20 -1.10 17.39
CA ILE A 416 18.08 -0.82 16.48
C ILE A 416 18.44 0.26 15.45
N LEU A 417 19.28 1.23 15.83
CA LEU A 417 19.75 2.26 14.89
C LEU A 417 20.73 1.71 13.84
N GLY A 418 21.20 0.46 13.99
CA GLY A 418 22.05 -0.24 13.02
C GLY A 418 23.50 -0.40 13.46
N PHE A 419 23.85 0.00 14.69
CA PHE A 419 25.18 -0.21 15.22
C PHE A 419 25.41 -1.68 15.57
N ARG A 420 26.56 -2.21 15.17
CA ARG A 420 27.02 -3.58 15.44
C ARG A 420 28.37 -3.52 16.13
N GLY A 421 28.32 -3.48 17.47
CA GLY A 421 29.50 -3.58 18.32
C GLY A 421 29.85 -5.03 18.69
N SER A 422 31.04 -5.26 19.23
CA SER A 422 31.40 -6.55 19.82
C SER A 422 30.80 -6.71 21.22
N GLY A 423 30.70 -7.94 21.73
CA GLY A 423 30.26 -8.15 23.12
C GLY A 423 31.08 -7.40 24.16
N ARG A 424 32.39 -7.21 23.93
CA ARG A 424 33.26 -6.41 24.80
C ARG A 424 32.82 -4.94 24.85
N THR A 425 32.48 -4.34 23.71
CA THR A 425 32.02 -2.94 23.65
C THR A 425 30.72 -2.72 24.43
N ALA A 426 29.75 -3.62 24.28
CA ALA A 426 28.50 -3.57 25.05
C ALA A 426 28.73 -3.79 26.55
N LEU A 427 29.61 -4.72 26.94
CA LEU A 427 29.94 -4.97 28.34
C LEU A 427 30.62 -3.75 29.00
N ILE A 428 31.54 -3.09 28.30
CA ILE A 428 32.17 -1.85 28.79
C ILE A 428 31.10 -0.78 29.02
N GLY A 429 30.23 -0.54 28.04
CA GLY A 429 29.14 0.42 28.18
C GLY A 429 28.19 0.11 29.35
N MET A 430 27.72 -1.15 29.44
CA MET A 430 26.86 -1.61 30.54
C MET A 430 27.53 -1.45 31.90
N ALA A 431 28.81 -1.80 32.02
CA ALA A 431 29.59 -1.62 33.25
C ALA A 431 29.74 -0.14 33.60
N THR A 432 30.05 0.73 32.62
CA THR A 432 30.08 2.18 32.82
C THR A 432 28.74 2.69 33.33
N GLY A 433 27.62 2.30 32.72
CA GLY A 433 26.28 2.70 33.17
C GLY A 433 25.97 2.28 34.61
N ILE A 434 26.36 1.07 35.02
CA ILE A 434 26.21 0.58 36.41
C ILE A 434 27.07 1.40 37.37
N VAL A 435 28.35 1.59 37.05
CA VAL A 435 29.27 2.33 37.93
C VAL A 435 28.83 3.78 38.06
N THR A 436 28.43 4.42 36.96
CA THR A 436 28.01 5.82 36.99
C THR A 436 26.72 6.02 37.78
N ILE A 437 25.72 5.13 37.66
CA ILE A 437 24.49 5.30 38.44
C ILE A 437 24.70 5.05 39.94
N ILE A 438 25.56 4.10 40.31
CA ILE A 438 25.92 3.87 41.72
C ILE A 438 26.65 5.10 42.30
N ALA A 439 27.65 5.60 41.58
CA ALA A 439 28.39 6.81 41.95
C ALA A 439 27.46 8.02 42.05
N TRP A 440 26.53 8.17 41.10
CA TRP A 440 25.57 9.28 41.07
C TRP A 440 24.64 9.24 42.27
N ASN A 441 24.02 8.09 42.56
CA ASN A 441 23.09 7.95 43.67
C ASN A 441 23.79 8.09 45.04
N GLN A 442 25.08 7.75 45.13
CA GLN A 442 25.85 7.85 46.38
C GLN A 442 26.37 9.27 46.66
N TRP A 443 26.84 10.00 45.64
CA TRP A 443 27.54 11.27 45.83
C TRP A 443 26.81 12.50 45.27
N ILE A 444 26.04 12.36 44.20
CA ILE A 444 25.47 13.49 43.45
C ILE A 444 23.97 13.68 43.75
N GLU A 445 23.17 12.61 43.72
CA GLU A 445 21.73 12.70 43.99
C GLU A 445 21.41 13.27 45.38
N PRO A 446 22.11 12.88 46.47
CA PRO A 446 21.81 13.40 47.80
C PRO A 446 22.07 14.91 47.94
N THR A 447 23.01 15.45 47.17
CA THR A 447 23.41 16.87 47.21
C THR A 447 22.59 17.72 46.24
N THR A 448 22.25 17.19 45.06
CA THR A 448 21.61 17.95 43.97
C THR A 448 20.12 17.68 43.80
N GLY A 449 19.62 16.53 44.28
CA GLY A 449 18.27 16.05 44.02
C GLY A 449 18.00 15.63 42.56
N ILE A 450 19.02 15.62 41.71
CA ILE A 450 18.92 15.31 40.28
C ILE A 450 19.01 13.79 40.06
N ASP A 451 18.01 13.23 39.39
CA ASP A 451 18.04 11.82 38.94
C ASP A 451 19.14 11.62 37.89
N GLY A 452 20.01 10.61 38.10
CA GLY A 452 21.18 10.36 37.25
C GLY A 452 20.97 9.34 36.13
N ALA A 453 19.76 8.79 35.97
CA ALA A 453 19.54 7.62 35.12
C ALA A 453 19.82 7.94 33.64
N PHE A 454 19.28 9.05 33.13
CA PHE A 454 19.52 9.49 31.76
C PHE A 454 20.99 9.84 31.48
N VAL A 455 21.66 10.54 32.41
CA VAL A 455 23.08 10.89 32.26
C VAL A 455 23.95 9.63 32.22
N SER A 456 23.64 8.65 33.07
CA SER A 456 24.33 7.36 33.09
C SER A 456 24.09 6.54 31.82
N MET A 457 22.90 6.65 31.21
CA MET A 457 22.62 6.05 29.90
C MET A 457 23.48 6.68 28.79
N LEU A 458 23.67 8.00 28.80
CA LEU A 458 24.57 8.67 27.86
C LEU A 458 26.01 8.22 28.07
N ALA A 459 26.47 8.10 29.31
CA ALA A 459 27.80 7.59 29.63
C ALA A 459 28.00 6.16 29.10
N ASN A 460 27.00 5.27 29.26
CA ASN A 460 27.01 3.93 28.66
C ASN A 460 27.17 4.00 27.12
N GLY A 461 26.29 4.74 26.43
CA GLY A 461 26.33 4.84 24.97
C GLY A 461 27.63 5.44 24.44
N LEU A 462 28.15 6.48 25.08
CA LEU A 462 29.44 7.09 24.74
C LEU A 462 30.60 6.13 24.98
N ALA A 463 30.59 5.39 26.10
CA ALA A 463 31.60 4.38 26.38
C ALA A 463 31.57 3.23 25.36
N MET A 464 30.39 2.80 24.90
CA MET A 464 30.28 1.80 23.83
C MET A 464 30.91 2.31 22.53
N LEU A 465 30.61 3.54 22.13
CA LEU A 465 31.15 4.15 20.91
C LEU A 465 32.67 4.34 21.02
N ALA A 466 33.15 4.89 22.13
CA ALA A 466 34.57 5.07 22.38
C ALA A 466 35.32 3.74 22.37
N ALA A 467 34.79 2.71 23.04
CA ALA A 467 35.39 1.38 23.06
C ALA A 467 35.42 0.74 21.66
N HIS A 468 34.38 0.94 20.84
CA HIS A 468 34.33 0.38 19.49
C HIS A 468 35.35 1.02 18.53
N TYR A 469 35.57 2.33 18.64
CA TYR A 469 36.56 3.02 17.79
C TYR A 469 38.00 2.92 18.33
N SER A 470 38.17 2.57 19.61
CA SER A 470 39.50 2.42 20.22
C SER A 470 40.04 0.98 20.19
N LEU A 471 39.17 -0.03 20.05
CA LEU A 471 39.54 -1.44 20.03
C LEU A 471 39.60 -2.01 18.59
N PRO A 472 40.44 -3.03 18.33
CA PRO A 472 40.49 -3.70 17.04
C PRO A 472 39.12 -4.23 16.61
N GLN A 473 38.71 -3.91 15.39
CA GLN A 473 37.39 -4.23 14.86
C GLN A 473 37.38 -5.58 14.13
N LEU A 474 36.33 -6.37 14.35
CA LEU A 474 36.06 -7.57 13.57
C LEU A 474 35.38 -7.18 12.25
N PRO A 475 35.59 -7.91 11.14
CA PRO A 475 34.91 -7.64 9.87
C PRO A 475 33.39 -7.72 10.03
N GLY A 476 32.67 -6.72 9.49
CA GLY A 476 31.21 -6.61 9.61
C GLY A 476 30.71 -5.89 10.87
N THR A 477 31.59 -5.25 11.65
CA THR A 477 31.22 -4.38 12.79
C THR A 477 31.11 -2.90 12.37
N GLY A 478 30.36 -2.10 13.13
CA GLY A 478 30.10 -0.68 12.82
C GLY A 478 28.64 -0.39 12.46
N TRP A 479 28.40 0.67 11.70
CA TRP A 479 27.06 1.06 11.27
C TRP A 479 26.64 0.32 10.01
N ILE A 480 25.54 -0.45 10.08
CA ILE A 480 24.94 -1.10 8.91
C ILE A 480 23.97 -0.14 8.23
N GLU A 481 23.89 -0.21 6.91
CA GLU A 481 22.84 0.45 6.15
C GLU A 481 21.42 0.04 6.62
N PRO A 482 20.43 0.93 6.48
CA PRO A 482 19.05 0.58 6.75
C PRO A 482 18.56 -0.62 5.94
N ASP A 483 17.76 -1.48 6.57
CA ASP A 483 17.05 -2.57 5.89
C ASP A 483 16.23 -2.05 4.70
N ASP A 484 16.13 -2.88 3.66
CA ASP A 484 15.32 -2.65 2.47
C ASP A 484 13.85 -2.38 2.83
N GLU A 485 13.29 -3.01 3.88
CA GLU A 485 11.92 -2.69 4.33
C GLU A 485 11.82 -1.24 4.83
N LEU A 486 12.82 -0.74 5.56
CA LEU A 486 12.83 0.64 6.02
C LEU A 486 13.06 1.62 4.86
N LYS A 487 13.93 1.27 3.90
CA LYS A 487 14.13 2.04 2.66
C LYS A 487 12.83 2.13 1.87
N GLN A 488 12.11 1.01 1.72
CA GLN A 488 10.81 0.93 1.06
C GLN A 488 9.76 1.81 1.74
N ILE A 489 9.61 1.71 3.08
CA ILE A 489 8.65 2.50 3.85
C ILE A 489 8.94 4.00 3.68
N ARG A 490 10.22 4.42 3.73
CA ARG A 490 10.60 5.82 3.48
C ARG A 490 10.23 6.26 2.07
N GLN A 491 10.54 5.44 1.06
CA GLN A 491 10.23 5.75 -0.34
C GLN A 491 8.72 5.94 -0.55
N ALA A 492 7.91 5.03 -0.01
CA ALA A 492 6.45 5.11 -0.06
C ALA A 492 5.91 6.34 0.69
N HIS A 493 6.46 6.66 1.87
CA HIS A 493 6.08 7.87 2.62
C HIS A 493 6.41 9.15 1.84
N THR A 494 7.59 9.24 1.23
CA THR A 494 8.00 10.39 0.41
C THR A 494 7.08 10.54 -0.79
N ARG A 495 6.75 9.45 -1.49
CA ARG A 495 5.78 9.48 -2.61
C ARG A 495 4.38 9.87 -2.14
N LYS A 496 3.88 9.31 -1.04
CA LYS A 496 2.58 9.68 -0.45
C LYS A 496 2.54 11.13 -0.02
N TRP A 497 3.62 11.65 0.55
CA TRP A 497 3.72 13.06 0.94
C TRP A 497 3.77 13.98 -0.29
N ALA A 498 4.53 13.63 -1.32
CA ALA A 498 4.53 14.33 -2.60
C ALA A 498 3.12 14.35 -3.23
N ARG A 499 2.43 13.19 -3.28
CA ARG A 499 1.02 13.08 -3.71
C ARG A 499 0.11 14.01 -2.92
N ARG A 500 0.21 14.04 -1.59
CA ARG A 500 -0.58 14.94 -0.74
C ARG A 500 -0.26 16.41 -0.99
N LYS A 501 1.01 16.76 -1.20
CA LYS A 501 1.44 18.11 -1.52
C LYS A 501 0.92 18.56 -2.87
N GLU A 502 1.01 17.72 -3.89
CA GLU A 502 0.44 17.96 -5.22
C GLU A 502 -1.07 18.04 -5.19
N ALA A 503 -1.75 17.13 -4.49
CA ALA A 503 -3.20 17.17 -4.31
C ALA A 503 -3.63 18.47 -3.60
N CYS A 504 -2.90 18.90 -2.57
CA CYS A 504 -3.13 20.17 -1.88
C CYS A 504 -2.90 21.37 -2.82
N LYS A 505 -1.84 21.35 -3.64
CA LYS A 505 -1.58 22.41 -4.63
C LYS A 505 -2.64 22.45 -5.73
N ALA A 506 -3.02 21.28 -6.26
CA ALA A 506 -4.07 21.13 -7.26
C ALA A 506 -5.41 21.58 -6.70
N LEU A 507 -5.63 21.44 -5.40
CA LEU A 507 -6.84 21.89 -4.74
C LEU A 507 -7.11 23.39 -4.89
N PHE A 508 -6.04 24.17 -4.85
CA PHE A 508 -6.09 25.62 -5.03
C PHE A 508 -5.95 26.04 -6.50
N SER A 509 -6.02 25.10 -7.45
CA SER A 509 -6.08 25.43 -8.88
C SER A 509 -7.44 26.00 -9.26
N LYS A 510 -7.50 26.79 -10.34
CA LYS A 510 -8.75 27.41 -10.80
C LYS A 510 -9.83 26.36 -11.11
N ASP A 511 -9.47 25.26 -11.76
CA ASP A 511 -10.40 24.22 -12.17
C ASP A 511 -10.98 23.44 -10.99
N ASN A 512 -10.18 23.18 -9.95
CA ASN A 512 -10.68 22.49 -8.75
C ASN A 512 -11.42 23.42 -7.79
N LEU A 513 -11.07 24.71 -7.72
CA LEU A 513 -11.89 25.71 -7.01
C LEU A 513 -13.28 25.83 -7.64
N ALA A 514 -13.39 25.76 -8.97
CA ALA A 514 -14.68 25.79 -9.65
C ALA A 514 -15.63 24.68 -9.16
N ASN A 515 -15.09 23.50 -8.81
CA ASN A 515 -15.86 22.36 -8.28
C ASN A 515 -16.30 22.57 -6.81
N LEU A 516 -15.70 23.52 -6.09
CA LEU A 516 -16.04 23.87 -4.71
C LEU A 516 -17.14 24.94 -4.62
N GLN A 517 -17.77 25.29 -5.75
CA GLN A 517 -18.90 26.23 -5.77
C GLN A 517 -20.03 25.69 -4.85
N PRO A 518 -20.45 26.45 -3.84
CA PRO A 518 -21.51 26.02 -2.94
C PRO A 518 -22.84 25.91 -3.68
N THR A 519 -23.66 24.91 -3.31
CA THR A 519 -25.03 24.82 -3.80
C THR A 519 -25.86 25.97 -3.22
N THR A 520 -26.90 26.40 -3.95
CA THR A 520 -27.84 27.44 -3.48
C THR A 520 -28.37 27.12 -2.08
N VAL A 521 -28.69 25.86 -1.81
CA VAL A 521 -29.13 25.37 -0.49
C VAL A 521 -28.06 25.59 0.59
N ARG A 522 -26.77 25.34 0.29
CA ARG A 522 -25.67 25.54 1.24
C ARG A 522 -25.40 27.01 1.53
N LEU A 523 -25.44 27.87 0.51
CA LEU A 523 -25.31 29.32 0.66
C LEU A 523 -26.45 29.89 1.51
N VAL A 524 -27.70 29.54 1.19
CA VAL A 524 -28.88 30.02 1.92
C VAL A 524 -28.89 29.46 3.34
N GLY A 525 -28.58 28.18 3.54
CA GLY A 525 -28.50 27.57 4.87
C GLY A 525 -27.43 28.21 5.76
N VAL A 526 -26.22 28.45 5.24
CA VAL A 526 -25.17 29.16 5.98
C VAL A 526 -25.57 30.62 6.24
N SER A 527 -26.23 31.29 5.30
CA SER A 527 -26.69 32.68 5.52
C SER A 527 -27.73 32.78 6.64
N LEU A 528 -28.71 31.87 6.68
CA LEU A 528 -29.70 31.80 7.77
C LEU A 528 -29.02 31.50 9.11
N TYR A 529 -28.04 30.60 9.12
CA TYR A 529 -27.26 30.30 10.32
C TYR A 529 -26.46 31.51 10.81
N VAL A 530 -25.72 32.20 9.94
CA VAL A 530 -24.92 33.40 10.32
C VAL A 530 -25.83 34.51 10.84
N ILE A 531 -26.98 34.73 10.21
CA ILE A 531 -27.94 35.76 10.63
C ILE A 531 -28.57 35.39 11.98
N THR A 532 -29.03 34.14 12.15
CA THR A 532 -29.64 33.68 13.41
C THR A 532 -28.66 33.71 14.57
N THR A 533 -27.41 33.27 14.36
CA THR A 533 -26.37 33.37 15.39
C THR A 533 -26.06 34.82 15.75
N ALA A 534 -25.98 35.74 14.78
CA ALA A 534 -25.80 37.16 15.07
C ALA A 534 -26.96 37.77 15.88
N PHE A 535 -28.21 37.35 15.62
CA PHE A 535 -29.37 37.76 16.43
C PHE A 535 -29.35 37.18 17.84
N VAL A 536 -29.01 35.89 17.98
CA VAL A 536 -28.88 35.21 19.27
C VAL A 536 -27.74 35.83 20.11
N ASP A 537 -26.59 36.10 19.50
CA ASP A 537 -25.46 36.78 20.13
C ASP A 537 -25.88 38.17 20.65
N ARG A 538 -26.63 38.93 19.84
CA ARG A 538 -27.15 40.25 20.24
C ARG A 538 -28.18 40.16 21.37
N PHE A 539 -29.03 39.14 21.35
CA PHE A 539 -30.04 38.92 22.38
C PHE A 539 -29.42 38.54 23.73
N ILE A 540 -28.39 37.69 23.73
CA ILE A 540 -27.72 37.21 24.94
C ILE A 540 -26.81 38.28 25.56
N MET A 541 -26.12 39.10 24.74
CA MET A 541 -25.12 40.07 25.24
C MET A 541 -25.68 41.42 25.70
N GLY A 542 -26.97 41.69 25.47
CA GLY A 542 -27.59 42.96 25.84
C GLY A 542 -27.02 44.19 25.11
N VAL A 543 -27.46 45.39 25.49
CA VAL A 543 -27.19 46.66 24.77
C VAL A 543 -25.74 47.15 24.92
N MET A 544 -24.98 46.65 25.91
CA MET A 544 -23.70 47.20 26.38
C MET A 544 -22.46 46.83 25.55
N HIS A 545 -22.57 45.93 24.55
CA HIS A 545 -21.46 45.55 23.67
C HIS A 545 -21.53 46.23 22.28
N PRO A 546 -20.38 46.45 21.62
CA PRO A 546 -20.31 47.15 20.33
C PRO A 546 -21.21 46.54 19.25
N THR A 547 -22.17 47.34 18.75
CA THR A 547 -23.21 46.94 17.79
C THR A 547 -22.69 46.63 16.39
N TYR A 548 -21.49 47.08 16.03
CA TYR A 548 -20.98 46.97 14.67
C TYR A 548 -20.64 45.52 14.24
N TRP A 549 -20.27 44.63 15.17
CA TRP A 549 -19.87 43.26 14.83
C TRP A 549 -21.05 42.36 14.41
N PRO A 550 -22.18 42.30 15.15
CA PRO A 550 -23.38 41.61 14.68
C PRO A 550 -23.93 42.18 13.38
N ILE A 551 -23.88 43.52 13.19
CA ILE A 551 -24.28 44.18 11.94
C ILE A 551 -23.41 43.70 10.78
N PHE A 552 -22.10 43.58 10.99
CA PHE A 552 -21.17 43.05 9.99
C PHE A 552 -21.48 41.59 9.64
N GLN A 553 -21.78 40.72 10.63
CA GLN A 553 -22.17 39.33 10.38
C GLN A 553 -23.48 39.23 9.59
N ILE A 554 -24.49 40.05 9.93
CA ILE A 554 -25.75 40.11 9.19
C ILE A 554 -25.52 40.58 7.75
N MET A 555 -24.64 41.56 7.54
CA MET A 555 -24.28 42.03 6.20
C MET A 555 -23.61 40.92 5.38
N VAL A 556 -22.67 40.17 5.95
CA VAL A 556 -22.04 39.03 5.26
C VAL A 556 -23.05 37.90 4.99
N GLY A 557 -23.95 37.60 5.93
CA GLY A 557 -25.05 36.67 5.74
C GLY A 557 -25.98 37.10 4.59
N ALA A 558 -26.34 38.39 4.54
CA ALA A 558 -27.14 38.97 3.46
C ALA A 558 -26.42 38.91 2.11
N CYS A 559 -25.09 39.07 2.06
CA CYS A 559 -24.30 38.87 0.83
C CYS A 559 -24.36 37.41 0.35
N PHE A 560 -24.28 36.42 1.24
CA PHE A 560 -24.42 35.00 0.87
C PHE A 560 -25.82 34.65 0.39
N ALA A 561 -26.87 35.15 1.06
CA ALA A 561 -28.26 34.98 0.63
C ALA A 561 -28.52 35.68 -0.71
N GLY A 562 -28.03 36.92 -0.86
CA GLY A 562 -28.12 37.73 -2.06
C GLY A 562 -27.53 37.03 -3.28
N TYR A 563 -26.34 36.46 -3.12
CA TYR A 563 -25.69 35.66 -4.17
C TYR A 563 -26.44 34.35 -4.46
N GLY A 564 -26.93 33.65 -3.43
CA GLY A 564 -27.65 32.38 -3.58
C GLY A 564 -29.00 32.50 -4.29
N ILE A 565 -29.74 33.60 -4.05
CA ILE A 565 -31.13 33.79 -4.50
C ILE A 565 -31.22 34.63 -5.78
N PHE A 566 -30.46 35.73 -5.88
CA PHE A 566 -30.70 36.77 -6.90
C PHE A 566 -29.66 36.82 -8.03
N ILE A 567 -28.48 36.19 -7.86
CA ILE A 567 -27.41 36.26 -8.87
C ILE A 567 -27.45 35.03 -9.79
N PRO A 568 -27.61 35.18 -11.12
CA PRO A 568 -27.55 34.07 -12.06
C PRO A 568 -26.16 33.39 -12.03
N LYS A 569 -26.14 32.06 -11.99
CA LYS A 569 -24.90 31.26 -11.85
C LYS A 569 -23.83 31.50 -12.93
N ASN A 570 -24.21 32.10 -14.08
CA ASN A 570 -23.33 32.32 -15.22
C ASN A 570 -22.62 33.69 -15.23
N LYS A 571 -22.90 34.59 -14.28
CA LYS A 571 -22.39 35.97 -14.32
C LYS A 571 -20.95 36.13 -13.81
N PHE A 572 -20.47 35.22 -12.97
CA PHE A 572 -19.12 35.24 -12.38
C PHE A 572 -18.39 33.92 -12.60
N PRO A 573 -17.05 33.92 -12.74
CA PRO A 573 -16.27 32.69 -12.80
C PRO A 573 -16.46 31.86 -11.52
N SER A 574 -16.84 30.60 -11.66
CA SER A 574 -17.14 29.67 -10.54
C SER A 574 -16.00 29.55 -9.54
N TRP A 575 -14.74 29.58 -10.00
CA TRP A 575 -13.55 29.53 -9.14
C TRP A 575 -13.43 30.76 -8.22
N LEU A 576 -13.87 31.93 -8.69
CA LEU A 576 -13.82 33.19 -7.94
C LEU A 576 -14.86 33.19 -6.83
N VAL A 577 -16.06 32.67 -7.14
CA VAL A 577 -17.15 32.47 -6.17
C VAL A 577 -16.74 31.50 -5.07
N ALA A 578 -16.15 30.35 -5.43
CA ALA A 578 -15.66 29.37 -4.46
C ALA A 578 -14.54 29.93 -3.57
N ARG A 579 -13.68 30.81 -4.11
CA ARG A 579 -12.63 31.50 -3.34
C ARG A 579 -13.25 32.42 -2.28
N TYR A 580 -14.21 33.26 -2.65
CA TYR A 580 -14.88 34.16 -1.72
C TYR A 580 -15.77 33.40 -0.70
N TRP A 581 -16.35 32.28 -1.10
CA TRP A 581 -17.02 31.34 -0.20
C TRP A 581 -16.08 30.81 0.90
N LEU A 582 -14.90 30.32 0.51
CA LEU A 582 -13.90 29.82 1.46
C LEU A 582 -13.37 30.92 2.38
N ILE A 583 -13.07 32.10 1.83
CA ILE A 583 -12.63 33.26 2.61
C ILE A 583 -13.73 33.69 3.58
N GLY A 584 -14.97 33.74 3.13
CA GLY A 584 -16.10 34.13 3.97
C GLY A 584 -16.37 33.13 5.10
N LEU A 585 -16.28 31.82 4.87
CA LEU A 585 -16.37 30.82 5.95
C LEU A 585 -15.20 30.89 6.94
N ALA A 586 -13.98 31.08 6.43
CA ALA A 586 -12.77 31.23 7.25
C ALA A 586 -12.71 32.55 8.01
N PHE A 587 -13.47 33.56 7.58
CA PHE A 587 -13.62 34.83 8.29
C PHE A 587 -14.80 34.76 9.27
N CYS A 588 -16.01 34.41 8.81
CA CYS A 588 -17.24 34.42 9.61
C CYS A 588 -17.19 33.54 10.85
N PHE A 589 -16.52 32.38 10.81
CA PHE A 589 -16.60 31.44 11.94
C PHE A 589 -15.42 31.53 12.91
N PRO A 590 -14.15 31.41 12.46
CA PRO A 590 -12.99 31.54 13.34
C PRO A 590 -12.85 32.95 13.90
N VAL A 591 -13.04 34.00 13.08
CA VAL A 591 -12.88 35.39 13.56
C VAL A 591 -14.04 35.77 14.49
N ASN A 592 -15.26 35.28 14.26
CA ASN A 592 -16.36 35.48 15.22
C ASN A 592 -16.05 34.83 16.56
N SER A 593 -15.53 33.61 16.55
CA SER A 593 -15.12 32.92 17.78
C SER A 593 -13.98 33.64 18.51
N ILE A 594 -12.99 34.18 17.78
CA ILE A 594 -11.89 34.98 18.33
C ILE A 594 -12.40 36.32 18.88
N TRP A 595 -13.36 36.96 18.19
CA TRP A 595 -13.99 38.21 18.60
C TRP A 595 -14.68 38.06 19.96
N HIS A 596 -15.50 37.00 20.09
CA HIS A 596 -16.18 36.66 21.34
C HIS A 596 -15.21 36.31 22.48
N PHE A 597 -14.09 35.66 22.15
CA PHE A 597 -13.02 35.40 23.10
C PHE A 597 -12.33 36.69 23.57
N TRP A 598 -12.02 37.61 22.65
CA TRP A 598 -11.30 38.86 22.92
C TRP A 598 -12.14 39.85 23.74
N HIS A 599 -13.44 39.96 23.44
CA HIS A 599 -14.38 40.83 24.16
C HIS A 599 -14.97 40.21 25.43
N ALA A 600 -14.38 39.13 25.94
CA ALA A 600 -14.70 38.50 27.22
C ALA A 600 -16.19 38.14 27.41
N THR A 601 -16.83 37.70 26.33
CA THR A 601 -18.22 37.24 26.37
C THR A 601 -18.35 35.90 27.11
N ASP A 602 -19.56 35.48 27.50
CA ASP A 602 -19.76 34.24 28.26
C ASP A 602 -18.98 33.07 27.65
N SER A 603 -18.15 32.43 28.48
CA SER A 603 -17.22 31.39 28.06
C SER A 603 -17.97 30.13 27.60
N LEU A 604 -19.16 29.88 28.16
CA LEU A 604 -20.04 28.78 27.72
C LEU A 604 -20.59 29.06 26.32
N LEU A 605 -21.09 30.27 26.08
CA LEU A 605 -21.57 30.69 24.76
C LEU A 605 -20.45 30.62 23.72
N THR A 606 -19.25 31.10 24.05
CA THR A 606 -18.10 31.03 23.13
C THR A 606 -17.70 29.58 22.84
N LEU A 607 -17.76 28.69 23.83
CA LEU A 607 -17.46 27.27 23.69
C LEU A 607 -18.50 26.52 22.84
N THR A 608 -19.79 26.77 23.07
CA THR A 608 -20.86 26.16 22.27
C THR A 608 -20.85 26.70 20.84
N LEU A 609 -20.64 28.01 20.68
CA LEU A 609 -20.53 28.66 19.40
C LEU A 609 -19.32 28.15 18.59
N THR A 610 -18.15 27.96 19.22
CA THR A 610 -16.97 27.37 18.56
C THR A 610 -17.21 25.91 18.12
N LEU A 611 -17.88 25.10 18.93
CA LEU A 611 -18.25 23.71 18.57
C LEU A 611 -19.24 23.64 17.41
N VAL A 612 -20.26 24.52 17.41
CA VAL A 612 -21.25 24.59 16.34
C VAL A 612 -20.60 25.10 15.05
N HIS A 613 -19.74 26.12 15.13
CA HIS A 613 -18.92 26.58 14.01
C HIS A 613 -18.01 25.48 13.45
N LEU A 614 -17.35 24.71 14.32
CA LEU A 614 -16.52 23.58 13.90
C LEU A 614 -17.36 22.48 13.23
N SER A 615 -18.54 22.18 13.76
CA SER A 615 -19.44 21.17 13.20
C SER A 615 -19.98 21.60 11.82
N ILE A 616 -20.36 22.87 11.67
CA ILE A 616 -20.87 23.42 10.41
C ILE A 616 -19.75 23.55 9.36
N THR A 617 -18.55 23.98 9.75
CA THR A 617 -17.39 23.98 8.83
C THR A 617 -17.07 22.57 8.34
N LEU A 618 -17.04 21.60 9.24
CA LEU A 618 -16.83 20.19 8.90
C LEU A 618 -17.97 19.63 8.06
N TRP A 619 -19.22 20.09 8.20
CA TRP A 619 -20.36 19.64 7.39
C TRP A 619 -20.37 20.26 5.99
N VAL A 620 -20.16 21.56 5.89
CA VAL A 620 -20.29 22.34 4.65
C VAL A 620 -19.11 22.14 3.70
N LEU A 621 -17.89 22.04 4.22
CA LEU A 621 -16.66 21.90 3.45
C LEU A 621 -16.23 20.44 3.30
N PRO A 622 -15.57 20.04 2.20
CA PRO A 622 -14.90 18.74 2.11
C PRO A 622 -13.98 18.51 3.32
N LEU A 623 -13.87 17.26 3.79
CA LEU A 623 -13.21 16.93 5.07
C LEU A 623 -11.83 17.57 5.24
N TYR A 624 -11.01 17.55 4.20
CA TYR A 624 -9.65 18.11 4.27
C TYR A 624 -9.64 19.65 4.37
N LEU A 625 -10.58 20.37 3.72
CA LEU A 625 -10.75 21.82 3.83
C LEU A 625 -11.43 22.21 5.13
N GLY A 626 -12.42 21.43 5.57
CA GLY A 626 -13.07 21.59 6.86
C GLY A 626 -12.09 21.42 8.01
N LEU A 627 -11.16 20.45 7.92
CA LEU A 627 -10.07 20.31 8.89
C LEU A 627 -9.10 21.50 8.80
N LEU A 628 -8.71 21.96 7.61
CA LEU A 628 -7.79 23.10 7.45
C LEU A 628 -8.36 24.41 8.01
N VAL A 629 -9.59 24.75 7.64
CA VAL A 629 -10.32 25.94 8.12
C VAL A 629 -10.75 25.76 9.59
N GLY A 630 -10.90 24.52 10.04
CA GLY A 630 -11.21 24.15 11.41
C GLY A 630 -10.02 24.21 12.38
N ILE A 631 -8.76 24.19 11.93
CA ILE A 631 -7.57 24.32 12.81
C ILE A 631 -7.65 25.55 13.72
N PRO A 632 -7.88 26.78 13.23
CA PRO A 632 -8.01 27.95 14.11
C PRO A 632 -9.21 27.81 15.07
N LEU A 633 -10.32 27.20 14.65
CA LEU A 633 -11.45 26.90 15.55
C LEU A 633 -11.08 25.87 16.62
N ILE A 634 -10.26 24.86 16.30
CA ILE A 634 -9.75 23.86 17.26
C ILE A 634 -8.78 24.50 18.25
N ILE A 635 -7.93 25.42 17.80
CA ILE A 635 -7.01 26.18 18.67
C ILE A 635 -7.79 27.09 19.60
N VAL A 636 -8.74 27.88 19.06
CA VAL A 636 -9.62 28.75 19.86
C VAL A 636 -10.47 27.91 20.80
N TYR A 637 -11.00 26.77 20.35
CA TYR A 637 -11.70 25.81 21.19
C TYR A 637 -10.80 25.27 22.31
N ALA A 638 -9.55 24.91 22.05
CA ALA A 638 -8.63 24.45 23.08
C ALA A 638 -8.33 25.54 24.12
N ILE A 639 -8.15 26.79 23.68
CA ILE A 639 -7.92 27.96 24.54
C ILE A 639 -9.20 28.29 25.35
N CYS A 640 -10.36 28.29 24.71
CA CYS A 640 -11.66 28.48 25.35
C CYS A 640 -11.97 27.33 26.32
N CYS A 641 -11.59 26.09 26.02
CA CYS A 641 -11.68 24.97 26.94
C CYS A 641 -10.79 25.19 28.14
N ILE A 642 -9.55 25.66 27.97
CA ILE A 642 -8.67 26.00 29.10
C ILE A 642 -9.31 27.10 29.96
N LYS A 643 -9.94 28.11 29.35
CA LYS A 643 -10.63 29.22 30.05
C LYS A 643 -12.01 28.83 30.64
N ALA A 644 -12.73 27.89 30.04
CA ALA A 644 -14.08 27.44 30.44
C ALA A 644 -14.05 26.26 31.43
N LEU A 645 -13.08 25.34 31.29
CA LEU A 645 -12.67 24.45 32.39
C LEU A 645 -12.27 25.26 33.60
N TRP A 646 -11.85 26.51 33.38
CA TRP A 646 -11.47 27.42 34.42
C TRP A 646 -12.65 28.18 35.04
N LEU A 647 -13.86 28.13 34.48
CA LEU A 647 -14.94 28.99 34.94
C LEU A 647 -16.16 28.17 35.40
N TRP A 648 -16.56 27.10 34.69
CA TRP A 648 -17.95 26.60 34.74
C TRP A 648 -18.10 25.06 34.80
N GLY A 649 -17.23 24.37 35.55
CA GLY A 649 -17.45 23.01 36.08
C GLY A 649 -17.97 21.90 35.13
N THR A 650 -18.69 20.89 35.67
CA THR A 650 -19.01 19.59 35.01
C THR A 650 -19.79 19.70 33.69
N MET A 651 -20.61 20.73 33.53
CA MET A 651 -21.37 20.95 32.28
C MET A 651 -20.46 21.25 31.09
N SER A 652 -19.34 21.97 31.32
CA SER A 652 -18.36 22.24 30.28
C SER A 652 -17.64 20.97 29.79
N LEU A 653 -17.37 20.02 30.69
CA LEU A 653 -16.76 18.71 30.36
C LEU A 653 -17.73 17.79 29.61
N LEU A 654 -19.02 17.82 29.94
CA LEU A 654 -20.06 17.08 29.23
C LEU A 654 -20.25 17.62 27.80
N LEU A 655 -20.33 18.95 27.65
CA LEU A 655 -20.38 19.62 26.35
C LEU A 655 -19.11 19.38 25.52
N LEU A 656 -17.93 19.31 26.16
CA LEU A 656 -16.68 18.91 25.52
C LEU A 656 -16.76 17.48 24.97
N GLY A 657 -17.21 16.53 25.79
CA GLY A 657 -17.37 15.14 25.38
C GLY A 657 -18.35 14.96 24.22
N ILE A 658 -19.51 15.62 24.30
CA ILE A 658 -20.55 15.57 23.25
C ILE A 658 -20.07 16.27 21.98
N GLY A 659 -19.44 17.43 22.08
CA GLY A 659 -18.91 18.18 20.94
C GLY A 659 -17.83 17.42 20.18
N LEU A 660 -16.89 16.80 20.90
CA LEU A 660 -15.88 15.91 20.31
C LEU A 660 -16.50 14.67 19.67
N LEU A 661 -17.52 14.07 20.30
CA LEU A 661 -18.24 12.92 19.76
C LEU A 661 -18.95 13.27 18.44
N ILE A 662 -19.65 14.41 18.37
CA ILE A 662 -20.29 14.89 17.14
C ILE A 662 -19.25 15.16 16.04
N CYS A 663 -18.14 15.81 16.37
CA CYS A 663 -17.05 16.03 15.41
C CYS A 663 -16.47 14.71 14.89
N VAL A 664 -16.27 13.72 15.77
CA VAL A 664 -15.77 12.38 15.39
C VAL A 664 -16.77 11.65 14.50
N ILE A 665 -18.08 11.73 14.79
CA ILE A 665 -19.14 11.14 13.96
C ILE A 665 -19.15 11.78 12.57
N ILE A 666 -19.08 13.11 12.48
CA ILE A 666 -19.03 13.83 11.19
C ILE A 666 -17.77 13.46 10.41
N ILE A 667 -16.61 13.41 11.08
CA ILE A 667 -15.34 13.00 10.46
C ILE A 667 -15.42 11.56 9.96
N PHE A 668 -15.97 10.64 10.76
CA PHE A 668 -16.12 9.23 10.40
C PHE A 668 -17.06 9.05 9.20
N ASP A 669 -18.23 9.69 9.21
CA ASP A 669 -19.18 9.61 8.11
C ASP A 669 -18.62 10.23 6.82
N LYS A 670 -17.94 11.37 6.91
CA LYS A 670 -17.24 11.97 5.76
C LYS A 670 -16.09 11.13 5.25
N PHE A 671 -15.33 10.48 6.13
CA PHE A 671 -14.25 9.59 5.71
C PHE A 671 -14.81 8.41 4.92
N ARG A 672 -15.91 7.81 5.41
CA ARG A 672 -16.65 6.73 4.74
C ARG A 672 -17.23 7.19 3.39
N ASN A 673 -17.93 8.32 3.35
CA ASN A 673 -18.51 8.87 2.12
C ASN A 673 -17.45 9.25 1.08
N ASN A 674 -16.33 9.86 1.49
CA ASN A 674 -15.23 10.15 0.58
C ASN A 674 -14.60 8.86 0.00
N SER A 675 -14.56 7.77 0.77
CA SER A 675 -14.14 6.47 0.26
C SER A 675 -15.07 5.99 -0.86
N TYR A 676 -16.39 6.04 -0.64
CA TYR A 676 -17.39 5.66 -1.65
C TYR A 676 -17.39 6.59 -2.88
N GLU A 677 -17.24 7.90 -2.68
CA GLU A 677 -17.20 8.89 -3.78
C GLU A 677 -15.97 8.71 -4.66
N ASN A 678 -14.80 8.43 -4.07
CA ASN A 678 -13.59 8.08 -4.81
C ASN A 678 -13.75 6.77 -5.59
N GLN A 679 -14.39 5.75 -4.99
CA GLN A 679 -14.68 4.49 -5.67
C GLN A 679 -15.65 4.69 -6.85
N ASN A 680 -16.72 5.46 -6.66
CA ASN A 680 -17.65 5.81 -7.72
C ASN A 680 -17.00 6.65 -8.82
N THR A 681 -16.12 7.58 -8.48
CA THR A 681 -15.38 8.40 -9.45
C THR A 681 -14.42 7.55 -10.27
N TYR A 682 -13.76 6.59 -9.63
CA TYR A 682 -12.93 5.60 -10.31
C TYR A 682 -13.74 4.76 -11.30
N LEU A 683 -14.87 4.20 -10.85
CA LEU A 683 -15.77 3.41 -11.71
C LEU A 683 -16.32 4.24 -12.88
N LYS A 684 -16.74 5.50 -12.64
CA LYS A 684 -17.17 6.43 -13.70
C LYS A 684 -16.06 6.75 -14.69
N ASN A 685 -14.83 6.97 -14.21
CA ASN A 685 -13.69 7.22 -15.11
C ASN A 685 -13.34 5.98 -15.93
N GLN A 686 -13.42 4.79 -15.34
CA GLN A 686 -13.24 3.53 -16.05
C GLN A 686 -14.33 3.34 -17.12
N GLN A 687 -15.58 3.70 -16.81
CA GLN A 687 -16.68 3.69 -17.76
C GLN A 687 -16.47 4.71 -18.89
N LYS A 688 -16.10 5.96 -18.58
CA LYS A 688 -15.75 6.97 -19.59
C LYS A 688 -14.60 6.52 -20.48
N LEU A 689 -13.62 5.81 -19.93
CA LEU A 689 -12.51 5.26 -20.71
C LEU A 689 -13.03 4.22 -21.72
N ARG A 690 -13.89 3.30 -21.26
CA ARG A 690 -14.55 2.31 -22.13
C ARG A 690 -15.42 2.97 -23.20
N GLU A 691 -16.18 4.00 -22.83
CA GLU A 691 -17.00 4.78 -23.77
C GLU A 691 -16.14 5.54 -24.79
N THR A 692 -15.00 6.10 -24.37
CA THR A 692 -14.06 6.77 -25.28
C THR A 692 -13.39 5.78 -26.22
N GLN A 693 -13.05 4.58 -25.74
CA GLN A 693 -12.55 3.48 -26.57
C GLN A 693 -13.60 3.04 -27.59
N LYS A 694 -14.86 2.86 -27.16
CA LYS A 694 -16.00 2.57 -28.04
C LYS A 694 -16.27 3.67 -29.05
N LEU A 695 -16.17 4.94 -28.65
CA LEU A 695 -16.33 6.09 -29.55
C LEU A 695 -15.20 6.16 -30.58
N LYS A 696 -13.99 5.73 -30.22
CA LYS A 696 -12.86 5.65 -31.14
C LYS A 696 -12.98 4.48 -32.10
N SER A 697 -13.43 3.31 -31.64
CA SER A 697 -13.75 2.20 -32.54
C SER A 697 -14.90 2.58 -33.48
N LEU A 698 -15.91 3.28 -32.99
CA LEU A 698 -16.99 3.87 -33.81
C LEU A 698 -16.49 4.93 -34.80
N ALA A 699 -15.63 5.87 -34.39
CA ALA A 699 -15.09 6.91 -35.28
C ALA A 699 -14.16 6.33 -36.36
N TYR A 700 -13.45 5.26 -36.02
CA TYR A 700 -12.67 4.48 -36.97
C TYR A 700 -13.57 3.73 -37.96
N ASN A 701 -14.66 3.13 -37.47
CA ASN A 701 -15.67 2.49 -38.31
C ASN A 701 -16.46 3.51 -39.14
N LEU A 702 -16.65 4.75 -38.68
CA LEU A 702 -17.31 5.83 -39.44
C LEU A 702 -16.47 6.35 -40.64
N HIS A 703 -15.19 6.00 -40.73
CA HIS A 703 -14.37 6.25 -41.92
C HIS A 703 -14.42 5.09 -42.94
N MET A 704 -15.12 4.00 -42.63
CA MET A 704 -15.45 2.90 -43.52
C MET A 704 -16.96 2.74 -43.47
N ASP A 705 -17.71 3.43 -44.33
CA ASP A 705 -19.17 3.30 -44.36
C ASP A 705 -19.58 1.83 -44.52
N THR A 706 -20.05 1.21 -43.43
CA THR A 706 -21.22 0.34 -43.33
C THR A 706 -21.38 -0.12 -41.87
N THR A 707 -22.64 -0.06 -41.39
CA THR A 707 -23.29 -0.65 -40.19
C THR A 707 -22.44 -1.31 -39.08
N PRO A 708 -22.83 -1.15 -37.78
CA PRO A 708 -22.15 -1.80 -36.66
C PRO A 708 -22.38 -3.32 -36.71
N VAL A 709 -21.52 -4.04 -37.42
CA VAL A 709 -21.48 -5.50 -37.43
C VAL A 709 -20.74 -5.93 -36.17
N ILE A 710 -21.45 -6.57 -35.24
CA ILE A 710 -20.80 -7.41 -34.22
C ILE A 710 -19.92 -8.38 -35.00
N SER A 711 -18.62 -8.44 -34.71
CA SER A 711 -17.73 -9.38 -35.44
C SER A 711 -18.31 -10.78 -35.31
N GLN A 712 -18.41 -11.51 -36.41
CA GLN A 712 -18.93 -12.89 -36.46
C GLN A 712 -18.26 -13.78 -35.40
N GLU A 713 -16.99 -13.50 -35.08
CA GLU A 713 -16.19 -14.15 -34.03
C GLU A 713 -16.70 -13.90 -32.58
N GLU A 714 -17.32 -12.75 -32.31
CA GLU A 714 -17.94 -12.43 -31.01
C GLU A 714 -19.34 -13.05 -30.90
N GLU A 715 -20.09 -13.08 -32.00
CA GLU A 715 -21.38 -13.77 -32.10
C GLU A 715 -21.20 -15.29 -31.97
N ASP A 716 -20.26 -15.88 -32.71
CA ASP A 716 -19.87 -17.29 -32.61
C ASP A 716 -19.34 -17.63 -31.21
N GLY A 717 -18.57 -16.74 -30.58
CA GLY A 717 -18.13 -16.89 -29.20
C GLY A 717 -19.28 -16.93 -28.20
N MET A 718 -20.29 -16.07 -28.36
CA MET A 718 -21.50 -16.07 -27.51
C MET A 718 -22.40 -17.29 -27.77
N ILE A 719 -22.53 -17.72 -29.02
CA ILE A 719 -23.27 -18.92 -29.41
C ILE A 719 -22.60 -20.16 -28.81
N LEU A 720 -21.28 -20.27 -28.92
CA LEU A 720 -20.52 -21.40 -28.36
C LEU A 720 -20.56 -21.42 -26.83
N GLU A 721 -20.56 -20.25 -26.17
CA GLU A 721 -20.74 -20.13 -24.72
C GLU A 721 -22.14 -20.59 -24.27
N LYS A 722 -23.16 -20.30 -25.09
CA LYS A 722 -24.52 -20.79 -24.88
C LYS A 722 -24.61 -22.30 -25.08
N VAL A 723 -23.99 -22.84 -26.13
CA VAL A 723 -23.89 -24.29 -26.40
C VAL A 723 -23.14 -25.00 -25.27
N VAL A 724 -22.02 -24.47 -24.80
CA VAL A 724 -21.26 -25.00 -23.65
C VAL A 724 -22.13 -25.03 -22.40
N LYS A 725 -22.87 -23.96 -22.12
CA LYS A 725 -23.77 -23.87 -20.97
C LYS A 725 -24.90 -24.90 -21.06
N ASP A 726 -25.54 -25.00 -22.21
CA ASP A 726 -26.67 -25.91 -22.44
C ASP A 726 -26.20 -27.38 -22.37
N VAL A 727 -25.06 -27.72 -22.98
CA VAL A 727 -24.47 -29.07 -22.93
C VAL A 727 -23.98 -29.42 -21.52
N THR A 728 -23.37 -28.48 -20.78
CA THR A 728 -22.97 -28.71 -19.38
C THR A 728 -24.18 -28.98 -18.49
N GLN A 729 -25.29 -28.28 -18.75
CA GLN A 729 -26.56 -28.50 -18.06
C GLN A 729 -27.15 -29.87 -18.44
N SER A 730 -27.03 -30.31 -19.69
CA SER A 730 -27.45 -31.65 -20.13
C SER A 730 -26.60 -32.79 -19.51
N VAL A 731 -25.29 -32.61 -19.32
CA VAL A 731 -24.40 -33.60 -18.68
C VAL A 731 -24.79 -33.86 -17.21
N SER A 732 -25.44 -32.90 -16.55
CA SER A 732 -25.96 -33.09 -15.18
C SER A 732 -27.16 -34.05 -15.10
N PHE A 733 -27.79 -34.39 -16.23
CA PHE A 733 -28.90 -35.34 -16.30
C PHE A 733 -28.46 -36.77 -16.68
N ILE A 734 -27.17 -37.02 -16.93
CA ILE A 734 -26.63 -38.35 -17.23
C ILE A 734 -26.35 -39.08 -15.91
N ASP A 735 -26.95 -40.25 -15.73
CA ASP A 735 -26.90 -41.08 -14.53
C ASP A 735 -25.46 -41.56 -14.23
N ASP A 736 -25.07 -41.62 -12.96
CA ASP A 736 -23.66 -41.84 -12.52
C ASP A 736 -23.11 -43.25 -12.81
N THR A 737 -23.91 -44.13 -13.42
CA THR A 737 -23.60 -45.53 -13.70
C THR A 737 -22.74 -45.75 -14.96
N THR A 738 -22.51 -44.73 -15.79
CA THR A 738 -21.66 -44.82 -17.01
C THR A 738 -20.56 -43.75 -17.06
N PRO A 739 -19.41 -43.95 -16.37
CA PRO A 739 -18.36 -42.94 -16.22
C PRO A 739 -17.65 -42.54 -17.53
N LEU A 740 -17.63 -43.43 -18.54
CA LEU A 740 -16.97 -43.17 -19.83
C LEU A 740 -17.59 -41.99 -20.59
N TYR A 741 -18.93 -41.94 -20.70
CA TYR A 741 -19.62 -40.86 -21.42
C TYR A 741 -19.47 -39.50 -20.74
N LYS A 742 -19.50 -39.46 -19.40
CA LYS A 742 -19.38 -38.20 -18.65
C LYS A 742 -18.00 -37.56 -18.83
N GLN A 743 -16.93 -38.36 -18.86
CA GLN A 743 -15.57 -37.87 -19.13
C GLN A 743 -15.39 -37.37 -20.57
N ASP A 744 -15.95 -38.09 -21.55
CA ASP A 744 -15.88 -37.69 -22.96
C ASP A 744 -16.66 -36.39 -23.22
N PHE A 745 -17.86 -36.25 -22.65
CA PHE A 745 -18.61 -34.99 -22.71
C PHE A 745 -17.89 -33.83 -22.00
N GLN A 746 -17.25 -34.08 -20.86
CA GLN A 746 -16.46 -33.06 -20.16
C GLN A 746 -15.25 -32.61 -20.98
N SER A 747 -14.60 -33.53 -21.70
CA SER A 747 -13.50 -33.24 -22.64
C SER A 747 -13.97 -32.39 -23.81
N ILE A 748 -15.16 -32.69 -24.35
CA ILE A 748 -15.81 -31.93 -25.43
C ILE A 748 -16.18 -30.53 -24.94
N ILE A 749 -16.81 -30.40 -23.76
CA ILE A 749 -17.15 -29.11 -23.12
C ILE A 749 -15.89 -28.27 -22.90
N ASN A 750 -14.80 -28.86 -22.42
CA ASN A 750 -13.54 -28.15 -22.21
C ASN A 750 -12.96 -27.62 -23.53
N LYS A 751 -12.98 -28.42 -24.61
CA LYS A 751 -12.54 -27.98 -25.94
C LYS A 751 -13.40 -26.84 -26.50
N PHE A 752 -14.72 -26.93 -26.36
CA PHE A 752 -15.63 -25.86 -26.82
C PHE A 752 -15.47 -24.58 -25.98
N SER A 753 -15.23 -24.70 -24.68
CA SER A 753 -14.94 -23.57 -23.80
C SER A 753 -13.62 -22.87 -24.17
N GLU A 754 -12.58 -23.64 -24.50
CA GLU A 754 -11.31 -23.12 -25.01
C GLU A 754 -11.50 -22.34 -26.31
N TRP A 755 -12.34 -22.82 -27.23
CA TRP A 755 -12.67 -22.16 -28.49
C TRP A 755 -13.50 -20.88 -28.30
N ALA A 756 -14.48 -20.88 -27.39
CA ALA A 756 -15.28 -19.70 -27.09
C ALA A 756 -14.41 -18.56 -26.51
N ILE A 757 -13.46 -18.94 -25.63
CA ILE A 757 -12.47 -18.02 -25.06
C ILE A 757 -11.51 -17.51 -26.14
N PHE A 758 -11.08 -18.37 -27.06
CA PHE A 758 -10.19 -18.03 -28.17
C PHE A 758 -10.84 -17.00 -29.12
N LEU A 759 -12.07 -17.23 -29.56
CA LEU A 759 -12.80 -16.35 -30.48
C LEU A 759 -13.07 -14.96 -29.85
N LYS A 760 -13.45 -14.93 -28.57
CA LYS A 760 -13.63 -13.70 -27.78
C LYS A 760 -12.32 -12.93 -27.58
N GLN A 761 -11.18 -13.62 -27.50
CA GLN A 761 -9.85 -13.00 -27.43
C GLN A 761 -9.45 -12.36 -28.76
N GLN A 762 -9.87 -12.96 -29.88
CA GLN A 762 -9.63 -12.45 -31.23
C GLN A 762 -10.49 -11.20 -31.51
N ALA A 763 -11.77 -11.20 -31.15
CA ALA A 763 -12.64 -10.02 -31.26
C ALA A 763 -12.11 -8.81 -30.45
N LYS A 764 -11.61 -9.05 -29.22
CA LYS A 764 -10.98 -7.99 -28.38
C LYS A 764 -9.63 -7.49 -28.88
N SER A 765 -8.95 -8.21 -29.77
CA SER A 765 -7.65 -7.79 -30.31
C SER A 765 -7.80 -6.54 -31.20
N LYS A 766 -8.93 -6.43 -31.93
CA LYS A 766 -9.29 -5.28 -32.78
C LYS A 766 -9.41 -3.96 -31.98
N ASP A 767 -9.83 -4.00 -30.70
CA ASP A 767 -9.96 -2.82 -29.82
C ASP A 767 -8.62 -2.22 -29.31
N HIS A 768 -7.51 -2.97 -29.36
CA HIS A 768 -6.26 -2.64 -28.64
C HIS A 768 -5.09 -2.17 -29.54
N ILE A 769 -5.24 -2.23 -30.86
CA ILE A 769 -4.17 -1.96 -31.84
C ILE A 769 -3.84 -0.46 -31.98
N LEU A 770 -4.74 0.42 -31.55
CA LEU A 770 -4.52 1.87 -31.59
C LEU A 770 -3.79 2.37 -30.33
N LEU A 771 -2.47 2.30 -30.34
CA LEU A 771 -1.64 2.98 -29.33
C LEU A 771 -1.91 4.49 -29.32
N LEU A 772 -2.16 5.05 -28.13
CA LEU A 772 -2.24 6.50 -27.90
C LEU A 772 -1.00 6.97 -27.12
N PRO A 773 0.15 7.10 -27.81
CA PRO A 773 1.40 7.46 -27.17
C PRO A 773 1.32 8.85 -26.53
N THR A 774 1.57 8.91 -25.23
CA THR A 774 1.67 10.16 -24.46
C THR A 774 2.93 10.15 -23.61
N ALA A 775 3.56 11.31 -23.45
CA ALA A 775 4.75 11.44 -22.64
C ALA A 775 4.40 11.41 -21.14
N ILE A 776 5.05 10.55 -20.37
CA ILE A 776 4.89 10.46 -18.91
C ILE A 776 6.26 10.34 -18.23
N SER A 777 6.44 10.99 -17.08
CA SER A 777 7.65 10.76 -16.29
C SER A 777 7.59 9.43 -15.54
N ILE A 778 8.73 8.78 -15.32
CA ILE A 778 8.77 7.50 -14.59
C ILE A 778 8.16 7.63 -13.19
N ASN A 779 8.45 8.73 -12.48
CA ASN A 779 7.86 9.00 -11.17
C ASN A 779 6.32 9.14 -11.24
N GLN A 780 5.78 9.79 -12.28
CA GLN A 780 4.33 9.89 -12.48
C GLN A 780 3.71 8.53 -12.83
N LEU A 781 4.40 7.73 -13.66
CA LEU A 781 3.95 6.39 -14.01
C LEU A 781 3.87 5.48 -12.77
N ILE A 782 4.94 5.43 -11.97
CA ILE A 782 4.99 4.72 -10.69
C ILE A 782 3.84 5.15 -9.78
N ASN A 783 3.62 6.47 -9.64
CA ASN A 783 2.54 6.99 -8.81
C ASN A 783 1.16 6.52 -9.30
N LYS A 784 0.93 6.47 -10.62
CA LYS A 784 -0.32 5.96 -11.19
C LYS A 784 -0.49 4.45 -10.96
N ILE A 785 0.60 3.67 -10.99
CA ILE A 785 0.60 2.23 -10.70
C ILE A 785 0.25 1.97 -9.24
N GLU A 786 0.87 2.68 -8.28
CA GLU A 786 0.53 2.54 -6.85
C GLU A 786 -0.94 2.85 -6.60
N VAL A 787 -1.49 3.89 -7.23
CA VAL A 787 -2.91 4.25 -7.10
C VAL A 787 -3.82 3.19 -7.72
N ALA A 788 -3.42 2.56 -8.83
CA ALA A 788 -4.17 1.46 -9.43
C ALA A 788 -4.17 0.23 -8.51
N LEU A 789 -3.02 -0.14 -7.94
CA LEU A 789 -2.89 -1.25 -6.99
C LEU A 789 -3.71 -1.01 -5.70
N GLU A 790 -3.67 0.20 -5.12
CA GLU A 790 -4.47 0.59 -3.95
C GLU A 790 -5.99 0.54 -4.23
N ARG A 791 -6.41 0.57 -5.50
CA ARG A 791 -7.83 0.51 -5.91
C ARG A 791 -8.30 -0.89 -6.25
N GLU A 792 -7.43 -1.75 -6.78
CA GLU A 792 -7.76 -3.14 -7.08
C GLU A 792 -7.79 -4.00 -5.82
N MET A 793 -6.97 -3.66 -4.82
CA MET A 793 -6.90 -4.41 -3.56
C MET A 793 -6.82 -3.46 -2.35
N GLU A 794 -7.63 -3.71 -1.33
CA GLU A 794 -7.65 -2.92 -0.07
C GLU A 794 -6.27 -2.93 0.62
N ASN A 795 -5.53 -4.03 0.49
CA ASN A 795 -4.14 -4.20 0.92
C ASN A 795 -3.23 -4.62 -0.27
N GLY A 796 -3.07 -3.76 -1.26
CA GLY A 796 -2.20 -4.01 -2.41
C GLY A 796 -0.70 -4.16 -2.06
N PRO A 797 0.10 -4.83 -2.91
CA PRO A 797 1.52 -5.06 -2.67
C PRO A 797 2.30 -3.74 -2.63
N ARG A 798 3.24 -3.64 -1.70
CA ARG A 798 4.10 -2.45 -1.55
C ARG A 798 5.21 -2.48 -2.59
N LEU A 799 5.49 -1.34 -3.23
CA LEU A 799 6.55 -1.25 -4.24
C LEU A 799 7.84 -0.70 -3.65
N PHE A 800 8.94 -1.39 -3.92
CA PHE A 800 10.31 -0.91 -3.70
C PHE A 800 11.00 -0.73 -5.04
N ILE A 801 11.45 0.49 -5.33
CA ILE A 801 11.94 0.86 -6.66
C ILE A 801 13.41 1.24 -6.57
N GLU A 802 14.24 0.53 -7.30
CA GLU A 802 15.69 0.72 -7.32
C GLU A 802 16.15 1.10 -8.73
N HIS A 803 16.75 2.29 -8.84
CA HIS A 803 17.44 2.71 -10.05
C HIS A 803 18.87 2.15 -9.98
N LYS A 804 19.22 1.24 -10.89
CA LYS A 804 20.58 0.70 -10.95
C LYS A 804 21.51 1.53 -11.82
N ASP A 805 20.95 2.26 -12.80
CA ASP A 805 21.68 3.16 -13.68
C ASP A 805 21.23 4.62 -13.51
N ASN A 806 22.16 5.56 -13.52
CA ASN A 806 21.88 7.01 -13.48
C ASN A 806 21.36 7.57 -14.83
N THR A 807 21.36 6.75 -15.88
CA THR A 807 21.00 7.08 -17.26
C THR A 807 19.54 6.81 -17.61
N VAL A 808 18.75 6.33 -16.64
CA VAL A 808 17.32 6.04 -16.83
C VAL A 808 16.57 7.31 -17.29
N PRO A 809 15.75 7.25 -18.37
CA PRO A 809 15.15 8.44 -18.95
C PRO A 809 14.14 9.09 -18.00
N VAL A 810 14.13 10.42 -17.94
CA VAL A 810 13.18 11.16 -17.08
C VAL A 810 11.73 10.96 -17.55
N LYS A 811 11.52 10.77 -18.87
CA LYS A 811 10.21 10.58 -19.51
C LYS A 811 10.25 9.46 -20.54
N ILE A 812 9.15 8.73 -20.65
CA ILE A 812 8.89 7.76 -21.73
C ILE A 812 7.63 8.15 -22.49
N VAL A 813 7.55 7.77 -23.77
CA VAL A 813 6.39 8.01 -24.64
C VAL A 813 5.74 6.66 -24.96
N CYS A 814 4.57 6.40 -24.35
CA CYS A 814 3.86 5.12 -24.44
C CYS A 814 2.34 5.31 -24.30
N ASP A 815 1.54 4.26 -24.56
CA ASP A 815 0.14 4.26 -24.13
C ASP A 815 0.08 4.04 -22.61
N VAL A 816 -0.03 5.14 -21.88
CA VAL A 816 0.07 5.16 -20.41
C VAL A 816 -0.93 4.21 -19.75
N ASN A 817 -2.14 4.08 -20.28
CA ASN A 817 -3.17 3.24 -19.65
C ASN A 817 -2.87 1.76 -19.83
N GLN A 818 -2.44 1.37 -21.03
CA GLN A 818 -2.05 -0.01 -21.31
C GLN A 818 -0.81 -0.42 -20.52
N ILE A 819 0.20 0.47 -20.41
CA ILE A 819 1.40 0.21 -19.60
C ILE A 819 1.09 0.13 -18.09
N ILE A 820 0.18 0.96 -17.57
CA ILE A 820 -0.28 0.82 -16.18
C ILE A 820 -0.92 -0.55 -15.98
N HIS A 821 -1.83 -0.96 -16.88
CA HIS A 821 -2.49 -2.27 -16.79
C HIS A 821 -1.48 -3.43 -16.85
N LEU A 822 -0.51 -3.35 -17.75
CA LEU A 822 0.60 -4.31 -17.86
C LEU A 822 1.38 -4.42 -16.55
N LEU A 823 1.86 -3.30 -16.01
CA LEU A 823 2.70 -3.30 -14.81
C LEU A 823 1.91 -3.74 -13.57
N VAL A 824 0.65 -3.33 -13.43
CA VAL A 824 -0.24 -3.79 -12.34
C VAL A 824 -0.45 -5.31 -12.44
N THR A 825 -0.76 -5.83 -13.63
CA THR A 825 -0.96 -7.28 -13.85
C THR A 825 0.31 -8.06 -13.54
N ALA A 826 1.48 -7.56 -13.96
CA ALA A 826 2.78 -8.18 -13.69
C ALA A 826 3.11 -8.17 -12.18
N ILE A 827 2.91 -7.04 -11.50
CA ILE A 827 3.15 -6.91 -10.06
C ILE A 827 2.25 -7.87 -9.27
N LEU A 828 0.94 -7.89 -9.56
CA LEU A 828 -0.01 -8.79 -8.89
C LEU A 828 0.33 -10.26 -9.13
N ARG A 829 0.82 -10.61 -10.31
CA ARG A 829 1.30 -11.97 -10.61
C ARG A 829 2.52 -12.35 -9.77
N THR A 830 3.45 -11.43 -9.53
CA THR A 830 4.64 -11.68 -8.70
C THR A 830 4.33 -11.73 -7.20
N ALA A 831 3.25 -11.08 -6.76
CA ALA A 831 2.79 -11.11 -5.37
C ALA A 831 1.95 -12.38 -5.12
N LYS A 832 2.53 -13.41 -4.49
CA LYS A 832 1.78 -14.63 -4.12
C LYS A 832 0.66 -14.29 -3.11
N SER A 833 -0.54 -14.84 -3.31
CA SER A 833 -1.75 -14.56 -2.51
C SER A 833 -1.60 -14.86 -1.01
N ASP A 834 -0.73 -15.81 -0.65
CA ASP A 834 -0.73 -16.38 0.70
C ASP A 834 0.01 -15.51 1.75
N VAL A 835 0.72 -14.45 1.33
CA VAL A 835 1.56 -13.61 2.23
C VAL A 835 1.52 -12.11 1.87
N LEU A 836 0.33 -11.56 1.60
CA LEU A 836 0.15 -10.16 1.20
C LEU A 836 0.46 -9.12 2.30
N GLU A 837 0.39 -9.48 3.59
CA GLU A 837 0.55 -8.49 4.68
C GLU A 837 2.01 -8.04 4.94
N THR A 838 2.99 -8.86 4.54
CA THR A 838 4.41 -8.62 4.88
C THR A 838 5.36 -8.50 3.68
N GLN A 839 4.89 -8.70 2.45
CA GLN A 839 5.76 -8.73 1.26
C GLN A 839 5.69 -7.42 0.46
N PHE A 840 6.86 -6.97 -0.01
CA PHE A 840 6.98 -5.90 -1.01
C PHE A 840 7.52 -6.47 -2.32
N VAL A 841 7.10 -5.89 -3.43
CA VAL A 841 7.58 -6.24 -4.77
C VAL A 841 8.71 -5.28 -5.13
N ARG A 842 9.85 -5.84 -5.52
CA ARG A 842 11.02 -5.09 -5.98
C ARG A 842 10.90 -4.86 -7.48
N VAL A 843 11.08 -3.60 -7.89
CA VAL A 843 11.11 -3.19 -9.28
C VAL A 843 12.46 -2.53 -9.56
N TYR A 844 13.32 -3.23 -10.29
CA TYR A 844 14.60 -2.68 -10.73
C TYR A 844 14.44 -2.02 -12.09
N LEU A 845 15.06 -0.85 -12.25
CA LEU A 845 15.08 -0.09 -13.48
C LEU A 845 16.50 -0.06 -14.05
N TYR A 846 16.66 -0.58 -15.26
CA TYR A 846 17.91 -0.58 -16.02
C TYR A 846 17.73 0.09 -17.38
N THR A 847 18.84 0.61 -17.92
CA THR A 847 18.92 1.05 -19.32
C THR A 847 19.43 -0.06 -20.22
N THR A 848 18.78 -0.24 -21.37
CA THR A 848 19.14 -1.27 -22.36
C THR A 848 18.73 -0.82 -23.76
N HIS A 849 19.03 -1.62 -24.78
CA HIS A 849 18.54 -1.42 -26.14
C HIS A 849 17.58 -2.53 -26.59
N LEU A 850 16.68 -2.19 -27.52
CA LEU A 850 15.88 -3.13 -28.31
C LEU A 850 16.44 -3.15 -29.73
N GLN A 851 16.70 -4.34 -30.26
CA GLN A 851 17.25 -4.56 -31.59
C GLN A 851 16.25 -5.36 -32.46
N TYR A 852 16.03 -4.90 -33.69
CA TYR A 852 15.21 -5.58 -34.68
C TYR A 852 16.03 -5.84 -35.94
N GLU A 853 16.04 -7.09 -36.39
CA GLU A 853 16.63 -7.47 -37.67
C GLU A 853 15.75 -6.96 -38.82
N VAL A 854 16.35 -6.28 -39.79
CA VAL A 854 15.70 -5.89 -41.04
C VAL A 854 15.99 -6.95 -42.09
N HIS A 855 14.97 -7.39 -42.82
CA HIS A 855 15.16 -8.33 -43.93
C HIS A 855 15.67 -7.56 -45.16
N GLU A 856 16.86 -7.89 -45.68
CA GLU A 856 17.39 -7.33 -46.94
C GLU A 856 17.15 -8.30 -48.12
N PRO A 857 16.80 -7.81 -49.33
CA PRO A 857 16.66 -8.66 -50.50
C PRO A 857 17.96 -8.83 -51.32
N ILE A 858 18.19 -10.09 -51.72
CA ILE A 858 18.87 -10.65 -52.92
C ILE A 858 20.35 -10.31 -53.21
N ASP A 859 20.97 -9.29 -52.62
CA ASP A 859 22.44 -9.15 -52.68
C ASP A 859 23.08 -9.53 -51.33
N ASN A 860 24.08 -10.42 -51.37
CA ASN A 860 24.75 -11.06 -50.23
C ASN A 860 25.49 -10.05 -49.31
N GLY A 861 24.75 -9.25 -48.55
CA GLY A 861 25.22 -8.36 -47.49
C GLY A 861 24.66 -8.75 -46.11
N TYR A 862 25.38 -8.36 -45.05
CA TYR A 862 24.91 -8.52 -43.67
C TYR A 862 23.67 -7.66 -43.42
N ALA A 863 22.58 -8.28 -42.93
CA ALA A 863 21.34 -7.58 -42.60
C ALA A 863 21.57 -6.46 -41.56
N PRO A 864 21.24 -5.18 -41.86
CA PRO A 864 21.32 -4.08 -40.92
C PRO A 864 20.28 -4.25 -39.80
N ALA A 865 20.64 -3.87 -38.57
CA ALA A 865 19.73 -3.94 -37.42
C ALA A 865 19.31 -2.56 -36.95
N MET A 866 18.02 -2.38 -36.65
CA MET A 866 17.49 -1.17 -36.03
C MET A 866 17.63 -1.25 -34.51
N VAL A 867 18.34 -0.30 -33.91
CA VAL A 867 18.59 -0.26 -32.46
C VAL A 867 17.86 0.93 -31.84
N PHE A 868 17.06 0.68 -30.80
CA PHE A 868 16.31 1.70 -30.08
C PHE A 868 16.62 1.66 -28.58
N SER A 869 16.74 2.83 -27.95
CA SER A 869 16.89 2.89 -26.48
C SER A 869 15.63 2.41 -25.77
N ALA A 870 15.83 1.60 -24.73
CA ALA A 870 14.79 0.93 -23.97
C ALA A 870 15.08 0.96 -22.46
N ILE A 871 14.03 0.71 -21.68
CA ILE A 871 14.06 0.59 -20.24
C ILE A 871 13.63 -0.83 -19.86
N ALA A 872 14.41 -1.49 -19.02
CA ALA A 872 14.10 -2.80 -18.48
C ALA A 872 13.54 -2.68 -17.07
N PHE A 873 12.34 -3.23 -16.85
CA PHE A 873 11.72 -3.41 -15.55
C PHE A 873 11.91 -4.87 -15.12
N VAL A 874 12.70 -5.11 -14.08
CA VAL A 874 12.80 -6.44 -13.45
C VAL A 874 11.93 -6.44 -12.21
N ILE A 875 10.82 -7.17 -12.26
CA ILE A 875 9.81 -7.28 -11.20
C ILE A 875 10.00 -8.61 -10.47
N SER A 876 10.21 -8.55 -9.16
CA SER A 876 10.45 -9.74 -8.34
C SER A 876 9.87 -9.61 -6.94
N SER A 877 9.59 -10.75 -6.31
CA SER A 877 9.23 -10.80 -4.89
C SER A 877 10.45 -10.47 -4.01
N SER A 878 10.23 -9.84 -2.86
CA SER A 878 11.29 -9.46 -1.90
C SER A 878 12.18 -10.61 -1.41
N HIS A 879 11.74 -11.86 -1.54
CA HIS A 879 12.47 -13.04 -1.06
C HIS A 879 13.42 -13.67 -2.07
N LEU A 880 13.34 -13.30 -3.36
CA LEU A 880 14.25 -13.85 -4.36
C LEU A 880 15.66 -13.24 -4.17
N PRO A 881 16.72 -14.06 -4.06
CA PRO A 881 18.10 -13.58 -4.06
C PRO A 881 18.44 -12.82 -5.34
N LEU A 882 19.28 -11.78 -5.23
CA LEU A 882 19.78 -11.00 -6.38
C LEU A 882 20.47 -11.88 -7.45
N ALA A 883 21.09 -12.99 -7.03
CA ALA A 883 21.76 -13.92 -7.94
C ALA A 883 20.79 -14.72 -8.84
N GLU A 884 19.51 -14.82 -8.44
CA GLU A 884 18.47 -15.56 -9.16
C GLU A 884 17.61 -14.65 -10.07
N LEU A 885 17.89 -13.34 -10.09
CA LEU A 885 17.21 -12.40 -10.97
C LEU A 885 17.69 -12.56 -12.43
N PRO A 886 16.82 -12.31 -13.43
CA PRO A 886 17.22 -12.28 -14.83
C PRO A 886 18.36 -11.26 -15.02
N LYS A 887 19.47 -11.69 -15.62
CA LYS A 887 20.60 -10.80 -15.91
C LYS A 887 20.24 -9.91 -17.08
N VAL A 888 20.32 -8.59 -16.86
CA VAL A 888 19.98 -7.64 -17.91
C VAL A 888 21.07 -7.60 -18.98
N GLN A 889 20.71 -7.91 -20.22
CA GLN A 889 21.59 -7.85 -21.40
C GLN A 889 21.75 -6.41 -21.91
N SER A 890 22.80 -6.14 -22.70
CA SER A 890 23.03 -4.83 -23.32
C SER A 890 22.02 -4.49 -24.42
N TYR A 891 21.50 -5.51 -25.10
CA TYR A 891 20.44 -5.39 -26.10
C TYR A 891 19.52 -6.61 -26.03
N TYR A 892 18.27 -6.45 -26.45
CA TYR A 892 17.29 -7.52 -26.55
C TYR A 892 16.68 -7.57 -27.93
N GLU A 893 16.58 -8.78 -28.47
CA GLU A 893 15.85 -9.07 -29.70
C GLU A 893 14.51 -9.72 -29.32
N PRO A 894 13.35 -9.11 -29.62
CA PRO A 894 12.04 -9.60 -29.22
C PRO A 894 11.66 -11.04 -29.62
N ASN A 895 12.51 -11.76 -30.38
CA ASN A 895 12.16 -13.03 -31.01
C ASN A 895 13.32 -14.04 -31.23
N ARG A 896 14.51 -13.88 -30.62
CA ARG A 896 15.60 -14.89 -30.76
C ARG A 896 15.30 -16.21 -30.05
N ASP A 897 14.38 -16.21 -29.10
CA ASP A 897 13.94 -17.41 -28.37
C ASP A 897 13.04 -18.30 -29.25
N ASN A 898 13.67 -19.30 -29.91
CA ASN A 898 13.16 -20.67 -30.16
C ASN A 898 13.87 -21.44 -31.30
N LYS A 899 15.03 -20.99 -31.81
CA LYS A 899 15.77 -21.82 -32.80
C LYS A 899 16.43 -23.07 -32.19
N GLU A 900 16.73 -23.10 -30.88
CA GLU A 900 17.31 -24.27 -30.22
C GLU A 900 16.27 -25.22 -29.59
N THR A 901 15.17 -24.70 -29.03
CA THR A 901 14.08 -25.52 -28.44
C THR A 901 13.16 -26.18 -29.46
N SER A 902 13.11 -25.67 -30.70
CA SER A 902 12.25 -26.21 -31.77
C SER A 902 12.73 -27.56 -32.33
N LYS A 903 13.99 -27.96 -32.09
CA LYS A 903 14.46 -29.31 -32.45
C LYS A 903 14.02 -30.39 -31.46
N GLN A 904 13.57 -30.03 -30.26
CA GLN A 904 13.20 -31.01 -29.20
C GLN A 904 11.69 -31.07 -28.89
N THR A 905 10.86 -30.19 -29.44
CA THR A 905 9.41 -30.13 -29.12
C THR A 905 8.50 -30.79 -30.16
N ALA A 906 9.03 -31.37 -31.23
CA ALA A 906 8.22 -32.09 -32.24
C ALA A 906 7.59 -33.42 -31.72
N TYR A 907 7.98 -33.90 -30.53
CA TYR A 907 7.40 -35.08 -29.90
C TYR A 907 7.19 -34.85 -28.39
N ARG A 908 6.12 -34.15 -28.02
CA ARG A 908 5.51 -34.31 -26.68
C ARG A 908 3.99 -34.44 -26.83
N PRO A 909 3.35 -35.42 -26.17
CA PRO A 909 1.89 -35.45 -26.08
C PRO A 909 1.41 -34.17 -25.40
N LEU A 910 0.30 -33.60 -25.90
CA LEU A 910 -0.39 -32.46 -25.29
C LEU A 910 -0.80 -32.78 -23.85
N ALA A 911 0.07 -32.48 -22.90
CA ALA A 911 -0.32 -32.38 -21.50
C ALA A 911 -1.14 -31.08 -21.32
N GLN A 912 -2.25 -31.18 -20.59
CA GLN A 912 -3.13 -30.06 -20.23
C GLN A 912 -2.33 -28.92 -19.60
N THR A 913 -1.99 -27.90 -20.38
CA THR A 913 -1.46 -26.65 -19.85
C THR A 913 -2.63 -25.71 -19.59
N HIS A 914 -2.96 -25.51 -18.32
CA HIS A 914 -3.90 -24.47 -17.88
C HIS A 914 -3.54 -23.13 -18.54
N ILE A 915 -4.49 -22.52 -19.25
CA ILE A 915 -4.29 -21.24 -19.93
C ILE A 915 -4.21 -20.13 -18.88
N ASP A 916 -3.03 -19.54 -18.74
CA ASP A 916 -2.80 -18.41 -17.86
C ASP A 916 -3.18 -17.08 -18.55
N LEU A 917 -4.40 -16.61 -18.26
CA LEU A 917 -4.98 -15.37 -18.79
C LEU A 917 -4.13 -14.12 -18.48
N GLY A 918 -3.47 -14.09 -17.33
CA GLY A 918 -2.61 -12.97 -16.92
C GLY A 918 -1.34 -12.90 -17.77
N LYS A 919 -0.70 -14.05 -18.01
CA LYS A 919 0.49 -14.16 -18.87
C LYS A 919 0.20 -13.68 -20.30
N LYS A 920 -0.88 -14.18 -20.91
CA LYS A 920 -1.30 -13.79 -22.27
C LYS A 920 -1.58 -12.29 -22.38
N THR A 921 -2.15 -11.68 -21.33
CA THR A 921 -2.43 -10.25 -21.31
C THR A 921 -1.14 -9.41 -21.28
N ILE A 922 -0.14 -9.84 -20.50
CA ILE A 922 1.18 -9.20 -20.44
C ILE A 922 1.89 -9.33 -21.80
N GLU A 923 1.98 -10.55 -22.34
CA GLU A 923 2.55 -10.82 -23.66
C GLU A 923 1.95 -9.91 -24.72
N ARG A 924 0.62 -9.85 -24.78
CA ARG A 924 -0.10 -9.02 -25.75
C ARG A 924 0.28 -7.54 -25.66
N ILE A 925 0.19 -6.94 -24.48
CA ILE A 925 0.49 -5.50 -24.31
C ILE A 925 1.97 -5.23 -24.62
N MET A 926 2.88 -6.13 -24.23
CA MET A 926 4.31 -6.01 -24.56
C MET A 926 4.54 -6.00 -26.07
N HIS A 927 3.95 -6.96 -26.79
CA HIS A 927 4.09 -7.05 -28.24
C HIS A 927 3.51 -5.82 -28.95
N THR A 928 2.34 -5.32 -28.53
CA THR A 928 1.75 -4.09 -29.10
C THR A 928 2.65 -2.87 -28.89
N HIS A 929 3.43 -2.83 -27.81
CA HIS A 929 4.41 -1.76 -27.52
C HIS A 929 5.81 -2.03 -28.07
N TYR A 930 5.96 -3.04 -28.94
CA TYR A 930 7.25 -3.48 -29.49
C TYR A 930 8.26 -3.95 -28.43
N GLY A 931 7.85 -4.26 -27.21
CA GLY A 931 8.76 -4.65 -26.12
C GLY A 931 9.22 -6.11 -26.15
N TYR A 932 10.13 -6.46 -25.24
CA TYR A 932 10.57 -7.84 -24.97
C TYR A 932 10.12 -8.29 -23.57
N LEU A 933 9.72 -9.55 -23.45
CA LEU A 933 9.23 -10.17 -22.22
C LEU A 933 9.98 -11.46 -21.94
N GLU A 934 10.46 -11.61 -20.71
CA GLU A 934 10.97 -12.87 -20.18
C GLU A 934 10.30 -13.16 -18.83
N ILE A 935 9.70 -14.34 -18.68
CA ILE A 935 9.09 -14.79 -17.43
C ILE A 935 9.89 -15.98 -16.93
N SER A 936 10.60 -15.80 -15.82
CA SER A 936 11.36 -16.87 -15.16
C SER A 936 10.42 -17.89 -14.50
N ASN A 937 10.81 -19.17 -14.53
CA ASN A 937 10.10 -20.26 -13.84
C ASN A 937 9.98 -20.03 -12.32
N GLN A 938 10.82 -19.18 -11.73
CA GLN A 938 10.83 -18.85 -10.31
C GLN A 938 9.94 -17.64 -9.94
N GLY A 939 9.23 -17.04 -10.91
CA GLY A 939 8.23 -15.99 -10.67
C GLY A 939 8.76 -14.55 -10.77
N ALA A 940 9.98 -14.34 -11.26
CA ALA A 940 10.47 -13.01 -11.66
C ALA A 940 10.08 -12.69 -13.11
N ILE A 941 9.78 -11.43 -13.40
CA ILE A 941 9.36 -10.97 -14.73
C ILE A 941 10.29 -9.85 -15.18
N LEU A 942 10.87 -9.99 -16.37
CA LEU A 942 11.64 -8.95 -17.05
C LEU A 942 10.81 -8.39 -18.21
N LEU A 943 10.57 -7.08 -18.18
CA LEU A 943 9.83 -6.33 -19.21
C LEU A 943 10.75 -5.26 -19.79
N VAL A 944 11.00 -5.29 -21.09
CA VAL A 944 11.82 -4.29 -21.79
C VAL A 944 10.92 -3.46 -22.70
N LEU A 945 10.81 -2.17 -22.42
CA LEU A 945 9.95 -1.23 -23.15
C LEU A 945 10.79 -0.14 -23.83
N PRO A 946 10.44 0.31 -25.04
CA PRO A 946 11.14 1.40 -25.69
C PRO A 946 10.94 2.73 -24.95
N TRP A 947 11.93 3.62 -25.00
CA TRP A 947 11.77 4.98 -24.44
C TRP A 947 10.71 5.78 -25.18
N ASP A 948 10.61 5.57 -26.49
CA ASP A 948 9.67 6.26 -27.35
C ASP A 948 9.11 5.30 -28.39
N VAL A 949 7.87 4.87 -28.17
CA VAL A 949 7.18 3.96 -29.07
C VAL A 949 6.85 4.60 -30.42
N THR A 950 6.78 5.95 -30.51
CA THR A 950 6.51 6.61 -31.79
C THR A 950 7.70 6.56 -32.72
N LYS A 951 8.93 6.62 -32.19
CA LYS A 951 10.15 6.49 -33.00
C LYS A 951 10.24 5.13 -33.68
N ILE A 952 9.93 4.05 -32.95
CA ILE A 952 9.89 2.70 -33.52
C ILE A 952 8.84 2.64 -34.63
N ARG A 953 7.64 3.16 -34.36
CA ARG A 953 6.54 3.19 -35.32
C ARG A 953 6.89 4.01 -36.57
N GLU A 954 7.54 5.15 -36.41
CA GLU A 954 7.96 6.01 -37.52
C GLU A 954 9.06 5.37 -38.36
N GLU A 955 10.09 4.78 -37.74
CA GLU A 955 11.16 4.07 -38.45
C GLU A 955 10.66 2.83 -39.20
N MET A 956 9.72 2.08 -38.62
CA MET A 956 9.10 0.93 -39.31
C MET A 956 8.27 1.34 -40.53
N ILE A 957 7.76 2.58 -40.57
CA ILE A 957 6.99 3.15 -41.70
C ILE A 957 7.91 3.96 -42.63
N ALA A 958 9.11 4.34 -42.18
CA ALA A 958 9.99 5.23 -42.91
C ALA A 958 10.74 4.51 -44.05
N LYS A 959 10.37 4.89 -45.27
CA LYS A 959 11.08 4.67 -46.55
C LYS A 959 11.16 3.21 -47.02
N LEU A 960 10.49 2.91 -48.15
CA LEU A 960 10.94 1.86 -49.09
C LEU A 960 12.47 1.98 -49.25
N PRO A 961 13.28 1.00 -48.86
CA PRO A 961 14.74 1.06 -48.96
C PRO A 961 15.23 1.03 -50.40
N ILE A 962 14.44 0.45 -51.32
CA ILE A 962 14.88 0.06 -52.66
C ILE A 962 14.54 1.17 -53.67
N THR A 963 15.49 2.04 -53.95
CA THR A 963 15.36 3.13 -54.93
C THR A 963 15.25 2.65 -56.38
N HIS A 964 15.71 1.42 -56.67
CA HIS A 964 15.78 0.87 -58.04
C HIS A 964 14.45 0.31 -58.56
N LEU A 965 13.47 0.05 -57.66
CA LEU A 965 12.15 -0.49 -58.00
C LEU A 965 11.05 0.59 -58.00
N THR A 966 11.41 1.84 -57.75
CA THR A 966 10.47 2.96 -57.67
C THR A 966 10.59 3.89 -58.87
N SER A 967 9.44 4.28 -59.44
CA SER A 967 9.36 5.34 -60.45
C SER A 967 9.02 6.67 -59.77
N GLU A 968 9.74 7.75 -60.13
CA GLU A 968 9.58 9.10 -59.55
C GLU A 968 8.46 9.93 -60.20
N ALA A 969 7.63 9.34 -61.06
CA ALA A 969 6.55 10.07 -61.74
C ALA A 969 5.54 10.67 -60.73
N PRO A 970 5.14 11.95 -60.89
CA PRO A 970 4.21 12.61 -59.97
C PRO A 970 2.83 11.95 -59.97
N ILE A 971 2.24 11.78 -58.78
CA ILE A 971 0.96 11.10 -58.60
C ILE A 971 -0.15 12.14 -58.50
N THR A 972 -1.18 11.99 -59.34
CA THR A 972 -2.30 12.95 -59.39
C THR A 972 -3.34 12.64 -58.30
N PRO A 973 -4.09 13.65 -57.79
CA PRO A 973 -5.18 13.42 -56.83
C PRO A 973 -6.25 12.44 -57.33
N LYS A 974 -6.50 12.41 -58.65
CA LYS A 974 -7.40 11.45 -59.28
C LYS A 974 -6.89 10.01 -59.14
N GLU A 975 -5.62 9.80 -59.45
CA GLU A 975 -4.97 8.48 -59.28
C GLU A 975 -4.96 8.03 -57.81
N GLN A 976 -4.83 8.95 -56.87
CA GLN A 976 -4.96 8.64 -55.44
C GLN A 976 -6.37 8.14 -55.09
N ALA A 977 -7.41 8.79 -55.60
CA ALA A 977 -8.80 8.37 -55.39
C ALA A 977 -9.09 7.02 -56.06
N ASP A 978 -8.67 6.84 -57.32
CA ASP A 978 -8.86 5.61 -58.09
C ASP A 978 -8.18 4.41 -57.39
N SER A 979 -6.96 4.62 -56.88
CA SER A 979 -6.24 3.57 -56.14
C SER A 979 -6.89 3.20 -54.80
N MET A 980 -7.64 4.12 -54.18
CA MET A 980 -8.40 3.85 -52.96
C MET A 980 -9.66 3.06 -53.27
N MET A 981 -10.33 3.35 -54.39
CA MET A 981 -11.44 2.54 -54.87
C MET A 981 -11.02 1.09 -55.14
N VAL A 982 -9.81 0.86 -55.65
CA VAL A 982 -9.28 -0.51 -55.85
C VAL A 982 -9.19 -1.28 -54.52
N LEU A 983 -8.76 -0.63 -53.43
CA LEU A 983 -8.71 -1.26 -52.11
C LEU A 983 -10.11 -1.62 -51.61
N MET A 984 -11.08 -0.72 -51.79
CA MET A 984 -12.48 -0.95 -51.39
C MET A 984 -13.13 -2.07 -52.20
N GLN A 985 -12.97 -2.05 -53.53
CA GLN A 985 -13.50 -3.07 -54.42
C GLN A 985 -12.88 -4.44 -54.16
N PHE A 986 -11.58 -4.49 -53.86
CA PHE A 986 -10.94 -5.75 -53.48
C PHE A 986 -11.47 -6.27 -52.14
N HIS A 987 -11.66 -5.40 -51.14
CA HIS A 987 -12.25 -5.79 -49.85
C HIS A 987 -13.62 -6.44 -50.06
N GLU A 988 -14.52 -5.80 -50.83
CA GLU A 988 -15.83 -6.38 -51.16
C GLU A 988 -15.70 -7.69 -51.93
N TYR A 989 -14.87 -7.73 -52.97
CA TYR A 989 -14.66 -8.91 -53.80
C TYR A 989 -14.17 -10.11 -53.00
N VAL A 990 -13.10 -9.93 -52.22
CA VAL A 990 -12.45 -11.05 -51.52
C VAL A 990 -13.33 -11.60 -50.40
N CYS A 991 -14.12 -10.74 -49.75
CA CYS A 991 -15.11 -11.16 -48.75
C CYS A 991 -16.30 -11.93 -49.37
N GLN A 992 -16.58 -11.74 -50.67
CA GLN A 992 -17.62 -12.48 -51.38
C GLN A 992 -17.11 -13.82 -51.94
N VAL A 993 -15.86 -13.86 -52.39
CA VAL A 993 -15.31 -15.00 -53.15
C VAL A 993 -14.53 -15.98 -52.29
N ALA A 994 -13.95 -15.56 -51.16
CA ALA A 994 -13.12 -16.40 -50.29
C ALA A 994 -13.57 -16.35 -48.82
N GLU A 995 -13.25 -17.40 -48.05
CA GLU A 995 -13.57 -17.50 -46.62
C GLU A 995 -12.59 -16.68 -45.74
N VAL A 996 -12.47 -15.38 -46.01
CA VAL A 996 -11.59 -14.46 -45.28
C VAL A 996 -12.35 -13.67 -44.22
N ASP A 997 -11.75 -13.43 -43.05
CA ASP A 997 -12.22 -12.45 -42.06
C ASP A 997 -12.18 -11.03 -42.67
N PRO A 998 -13.34 -10.36 -42.83
CA PRO A 998 -13.41 -9.00 -43.37
C PRO A 998 -12.62 -7.98 -42.55
N GLY A 999 -12.51 -8.19 -41.23
CA GLY A 999 -11.75 -7.33 -40.34
C GLY A 999 -10.24 -7.46 -40.56
N MET A 1000 -9.73 -8.69 -40.69
CA MET A 1000 -8.32 -8.96 -40.97
C MET A 1000 -7.90 -8.42 -42.35
N ILE A 1001 -8.74 -8.56 -43.38
CA ILE A 1001 -8.46 -7.96 -44.70
C ILE A 1001 -8.38 -6.44 -44.60
N ALA A 1002 -9.38 -5.79 -43.98
CA ALA A 1002 -9.37 -4.34 -43.82
C ALA A 1002 -8.11 -3.84 -43.08
N GLU A 1003 -7.69 -4.55 -42.03
CA GLU A 1003 -6.46 -4.24 -41.29
C GLU A 1003 -5.21 -4.33 -42.18
N ILE A 1004 -5.07 -5.42 -42.93
CA ILE A 1004 -3.93 -5.63 -43.82
C ILE A 1004 -3.90 -4.59 -44.95
N LEU A 1005 -5.05 -4.23 -45.53
CA LEU A 1005 -5.15 -3.19 -46.56
C LEU A 1005 -4.76 -1.81 -46.02
N LEU A 1006 -5.12 -1.49 -44.78
CA LEU A 1006 -4.70 -0.26 -44.11
C LEU A 1006 -3.20 -0.27 -43.78
N LEU A 1007 -2.66 -1.41 -43.34
CA LEU A 1007 -1.23 -1.59 -43.13
C LEU A 1007 -0.46 -1.39 -44.45
N LEU A 1008 -0.92 -2.01 -45.54
CA LEU A 1008 -0.39 -1.84 -46.90
C LEU A 1008 -0.35 -0.36 -47.29
N ARG A 1009 -1.48 0.33 -47.14
CA ARG A 1009 -1.61 1.74 -47.47
C ARG A 1009 -0.66 2.61 -46.64
N ARG A 1010 -0.51 2.31 -45.35
CA ARG A 1010 0.32 3.04 -44.41
C ARG A 1010 1.81 2.84 -44.66
N CYS A 1011 2.23 1.61 -44.90
CA CYS A 1011 3.64 1.25 -45.11
C CYS A 1011 4.15 1.67 -46.49
N TYR A 1012 3.33 1.52 -47.55
CA TYR A 1012 3.73 1.91 -48.90
C TYR A 1012 3.50 3.39 -49.21
N GLY A 1013 2.57 4.05 -48.53
CA GLY A 1013 2.15 5.40 -48.90
C GLY A 1013 1.71 5.43 -50.37
N PHE A 1014 1.99 6.53 -51.08
CA PHE A 1014 1.76 6.65 -52.52
C PHE A 1014 3.04 6.40 -53.31
N LYS A 1015 3.65 5.22 -53.19
CA LYS A 1015 4.86 4.88 -53.95
C LYS A 1015 4.53 3.95 -55.12
N ARG A 1016 5.15 4.20 -56.27
CA ARG A 1016 4.95 3.45 -57.53
C ARG A 1016 6.01 2.37 -57.67
N HIS A 1017 5.59 1.15 -58.00
CA HIS A 1017 6.44 0.02 -58.35
C HIS A 1017 6.93 0.13 -59.80
N ALA A 1018 7.97 -0.62 -60.16
CA ALA A 1018 8.54 -0.68 -61.51
C ALA A 1018 7.52 -1.09 -62.59
N SER A 1019 6.43 -1.77 -62.21
CA SER A 1019 5.29 -2.13 -63.07
C SER A 1019 4.36 -0.96 -63.42
N GLY A 1020 4.66 0.25 -62.94
CA GLY A 1020 3.81 1.43 -63.13
C GLY A 1020 2.62 1.52 -62.18
N GLN A 1021 2.32 0.48 -61.40
CA GLN A 1021 1.24 0.49 -60.40
C GLN A 1021 1.72 0.97 -59.02
N LEU A 1022 0.82 1.45 -58.16
CA LEU A 1022 1.16 1.69 -56.75
C LEU A 1022 1.40 0.37 -56.01
N PHE A 1023 2.36 0.33 -55.08
CA PHE A 1023 2.74 -0.93 -54.40
C PHE A 1023 1.57 -1.65 -53.74
N TYR A 1024 0.67 -0.93 -53.06
CA TYR A 1024 -0.51 -1.54 -52.45
C TYR A 1024 -1.55 -2.02 -53.48
N VAL A 1025 -1.62 -1.38 -54.66
CA VAL A 1025 -2.47 -1.82 -55.78
C VAL A 1025 -1.92 -3.12 -56.38
N ARG A 1026 -0.59 -3.22 -56.54
CA ARG A 1026 0.09 -4.46 -56.96
C ARG A 1026 -0.18 -5.59 -55.97
N ALA A 1027 0.05 -5.37 -54.68
CA ALA A 1027 -0.16 -6.39 -53.64
C ALA A 1027 -1.60 -6.94 -53.66
N VAL A 1028 -2.58 -6.05 -53.78
CA VAL A 1028 -4.00 -6.41 -53.91
C VAL A 1028 -4.28 -7.18 -55.19
N GLY A 1029 -3.73 -6.76 -56.32
CA GLY A 1029 -3.92 -7.46 -57.59
C GLY A 1029 -3.32 -8.87 -57.60
N ILE A 1030 -2.19 -9.08 -56.92
CA ILE A 1030 -1.62 -10.42 -56.69
C ILE A 1030 -2.55 -11.25 -55.80
N ALA A 1031 -3.00 -10.66 -54.69
CA ALA A 1031 -3.91 -11.33 -53.76
C ALA A 1031 -5.25 -11.71 -54.39
N GLN A 1032 -5.72 -10.93 -55.36
CA GLN A 1032 -6.92 -11.24 -56.15
C GLN A 1032 -6.75 -12.53 -56.96
N TRP A 1033 -5.60 -12.72 -57.61
CA TRP A 1033 -5.28 -13.98 -58.30
C TRP A 1033 -5.15 -15.15 -57.33
N VAL A 1034 -4.48 -14.96 -56.20
CA VAL A 1034 -4.38 -15.99 -55.15
C VAL A 1034 -5.76 -16.37 -54.62
N ALA A 1035 -6.65 -15.39 -54.41
CA ALA A 1035 -8.03 -15.62 -53.99
C ALA A 1035 -8.84 -16.37 -55.07
N THR A 1036 -8.57 -16.12 -56.34
CA THR A 1036 -9.24 -16.82 -57.46
C THR A 1036 -8.79 -18.28 -57.54
N TRP A 1037 -7.50 -18.54 -57.33
CA TRP A 1037 -6.92 -19.88 -57.44
C TRP A 1037 -7.06 -20.74 -56.17
N ILE A 1038 -7.11 -20.14 -54.99
CA ILE A 1038 -7.31 -20.85 -53.71
C ILE A 1038 -8.30 -20.09 -52.82
N PHE A 1039 -9.56 -20.06 -53.23
CA PHE A 1039 -10.62 -19.37 -52.47
C PHE A 1039 -10.97 -20.04 -51.13
N HIS A 1040 -10.74 -21.36 -51.01
CA HIS A 1040 -11.02 -22.15 -49.80
C HIS A 1040 -10.00 -21.99 -48.67
N SER A 1041 -8.86 -21.32 -48.91
CA SER A 1041 -7.82 -21.14 -47.88
C SER A 1041 -7.50 -19.66 -47.74
N PRO A 1042 -7.84 -19.02 -46.62
CA PRO A 1042 -7.60 -17.59 -46.44
C PRO A 1042 -6.14 -17.25 -46.12
N LYS A 1043 -5.35 -18.21 -45.58
CA LYS A 1043 -3.96 -17.97 -45.16
C LYS A 1043 -3.03 -17.52 -46.31
N PRO A 1044 -3.06 -18.13 -47.51
CA PRO A 1044 -2.25 -17.68 -48.64
C PRO A 1044 -2.66 -16.30 -49.16
N ILE A 1045 -3.96 -15.96 -49.08
CA ILE A 1045 -4.47 -14.63 -49.44
C ILE A 1045 -3.87 -13.57 -48.49
N TYR A 1046 -3.92 -13.80 -47.17
CA TYR A 1046 -3.26 -12.90 -46.20
C TYR A 1046 -1.75 -12.82 -46.40
N ALA A 1047 -1.09 -13.97 -46.61
CA ALA A 1047 0.34 -14.02 -46.82
C ALA A 1047 0.76 -13.26 -48.08
N SER A 1048 -0.02 -13.34 -49.16
CA SER A 1048 0.22 -12.62 -50.42
C SER A 1048 0.14 -11.10 -50.28
N LEU A 1049 -0.66 -10.59 -49.35
CA LEU A 1049 -0.73 -9.17 -49.03
C LEU A 1049 0.42 -8.72 -48.11
N LEU A 1050 0.94 -9.61 -47.26
CA LEU A 1050 1.90 -9.26 -46.20
C LEU A 1050 3.38 -9.50 -46.55
N TYR A 1051 3.70 -10.49 -47.40
CA TYR A 1051 5.11 -10.82 -47.68
C TYR A 1051 5.82 -9.66 -48.40
N ASP A 1052 5.15 -9.03 -49.36
CA ASP A 1052 5.66 -7.90 -50.11
C ASP A 1052 6.01 -6.74 -49.17
N LEU A 1053 5.21 -6.52 -48.11
CA LEU A 1053 5.50 -5.49 -47.10
C LEU A 1053 6.81 -5.76 -46.38
N VAL A 1054 7.04 -6.99 -45.90
CA VAL A 1054 8.29 -7.35 -45.23
C VAL A 1054 9.48 -7.29 -46.20
N ARG A 1055 9.27 -7.63 -47.48
CA ARG A 1055 10.30 -7.63 -48.52
C ARG A 1055 10.74 -6.23 -48.93
N TYR A 1056 9.79 -5.31 -49.11
CA TYR A 1056 10.05 -4.00 -49.70
C TYR A 1056 10.09 -2.85 -48.70
N THR A 1057 9.65 -3.05 -47.47
CA THR A 1057 9.64 -2.01 -46.42
C THR A 1057 10.56 -2.40 -45.26
N ARG A 1058 10.71 -1.50 -44.28
CA ARG A 1058 11.43 -1.78 -43.03
C ARG A 1058 10.59 -2.55 -42.00
N LEU A 1059 9.44 -3.12 -42.41
CA LEU A 1059 8.57 -3.89 -41.52
C LEU A 1059 9.26 -5.22 -41.16
N PRO A 1060 9.67 -5.44 -39.90
CA PRO A 1060 10.41 -6.64 -39.57
C PRO A 1060 9.49 -7.86 -39.54
N LEU A 1061 10.01 -9.04 -39.89
CA LEU A 1061 9.25 -10.29 -39.86
C LEU A 1061 8.68 -10.59 -38.45
N SER A 1062 9.35 -10.10 -37.39
CA SER A 1062 8.87 -10.14 -36.01
C SER A 1062 7.53 -9.43 -35.80
N TYR A 1063 7.23 -8.39 -36.59
CA TYR A 1063 5.93 -7.71 -36.55
C TYR A 1063 4.82 -8.65 -37.03
N ILE A 1064 5.06 -9.41 -38.09
CA ILE A 1064 4.07 -10.35 -38.63
C ILE A 1064 3.78 -11.44 -37.60
N LYS A 1065 4.83 -11.99 -36.97
CA LYS A 1065 4.72 -13.00 -35.90
C LYS A 1065 3.90 -12.52 -34.69
N ALA A 1066 4.01 -11.23 -34.36
CA ALA A 1066 3.40 -10.66 -33.18
C ALA A 1066 1.92 -10.28 -33.37
N ASN A 1067 1.53 -9.89 -34.60
CA ASN A 1067 0.20 -9.35 -34.89
C ASN A 1067 -0.71 -10.32 -35.65
N TYR A 1068 -0.15 -11.29 -36.37
CA TYR A 1068 -0.92 -12.27 -37.14
C TYR A 1068 -0.73 -13.68 -36.60
N ASN A 1069 -1.65 -14.59 -36.95
CA ASN A 1069 -1.57 -15.96 -36.48
C ASN A 1069 -0.26 -16.65 -36.92
N ARG A 1070 0.17 -17.66 -36.15
CA ARG A 1070 1.43 -18.37 -36.43
C ARG A 1070 1.47 -18.99 -37.84
N GLY A 1071 0.31 -19.38 -38.37
CA GLY A 1071 0.20 -19.89 -39.73
C GLY A 1071 0.60 -18.85 -40.77
N ILE A 1072 0.02 -17.65 -40.74
CA ILE A 1072 0.31 -16.52 -41.63
C ILE A 1072 1.78 -16.13 -41.53
N PHE A 1073 2.33 -16.04 -40.31
CA PHE A 1073 3.76 -15.79 -40.10
C PHE A 1073 4.64 -16.84 -40.79
N CYS A 1074 4.40 -18.13 -40.56
CA CYS A 1074 5.17 -19.20 -41.20
C CYS A 1074 5.02 -19.17 -42.72
N PHE A 1075 3.85 -18.82 -43.24
CA PHE A 1075 3.62 -18.64 -44.67
C PHE A 1075 4.44 -17.48 -45.25
N VAL A 1076 4.39 -16.31 -44.63
CA VAL A 1076 5.18 -15.14 -45.05
C VAL A 1076 6.67 -15.47 -44.99
N GLU A 1077 7.14 -16.10 -43.91
CA GLU A 1077 8.53 -16.55 -43.77
C GLU A 1077 8.94 -17.55 -44.87
N ASN A 1078 8.08 -18.52 -45.20
CA ASN A 1078 8.33 -19.48 -46.27
C ASN A 1078 8.35 -18.84 -47.68
N VAL A 1079 7.50 -17.85 -47.93
CA VAL A 1079 7.47 -17.11 -49.21
C VAL A 1079 8.72 -16.24 -49.37
N LEU A 1080 9.22 -15.66 -48.28
CA LEU A 1080 10.45 -14.85 -48.26
C LEU A 1080 11.72 -15.71 -48.38
N ASN A 1081 11.75 -16.89 -47.77
CA ASN A 1081 12.90 -17.80 -47.84
C ASN A 1081 13.08 -18.50 -49.21
N ILE A 1082 12.16 -18.30 -50.16
CA ILE A 1082 12.17 -18.92 -51.49
C ILE A 1082 12.12 -17.80 -52.53
N ASP A 1083 13.28 -17.28 -52.91
CA ASP A 1083 13.38 -16.19 -53.90
C ASP A 1083 13.64 -16.68 -55.33
N GLN A 1084 14.20 -17.89 -55.49
CA GLN A 1084 14.50 -18.47 -56.81
C GLN A 1084 13.62 -19.69 -57.13
N HIS A 1085 13.08 -19.75 -58.35
CA HIS A 1085 12.19 -20.84 -58.82
C HIS A 1085 12.88 -22.21 -58.85
N GLN A 1086 14.21 -22.25 -59.03
CA GLN A 1086 15.01 -23.47 -58.89
C GLN A 1086 15.10 -23.97 -57.44
N GLU A 1087 15.18 -23.06 -56.47
CA GLU A 1087 15.11 -23.39 -55.04
C GLU A 1087 13.71 -23.85 -54.64
N MET A 1088 12.68 -23.28 -55.27
CA MET A 1088 11.28 -23.71 -55.10
C MET A 1088 11.07 -25.15 -55.58
N ALA A 1089 11.59 -25.50 -56.78
CA ALA A 1089 11.55 -26.86 -57.30
C ALA A 1089 12.32 -27.84 -56.39
N LYS A 1090 13.51 -27.46 -55.90
CA LYS A 1090 14.29 -28.26 -54.94
C LYS A 1090 13.59 -28.43 -53.59
N SER A 1091 12.98 -27.36 -53.07
CA SER A 1091 12.22 -27.36 -51.82
C SER A 1091 10.98 -28.27 -51.91
N LEU A 1092 10.20 -28.15 -52.99
CA LEU A 1092 9.07 -29.03 -53.29
C LEU A 1092 9.52 -30.50 -53.38
N LEU A 1093 10.62 -30.80 -54.10
CA LEU A 1093 11.18 -32.16 -54.21
C LEU A 1093 11.69 -32.72 -52.87
N TYR A 1094 12.39 -31.90 -52.09
CA TYR A 1094 12.94 -32.27 -50.78
C TYR A 1094 11.84 -32.56 -49.75
N VAL A 1095 10.73 -31.81 -49.78
CA VAL A 1095 9.58 -31.99 -48.88
C VAL A 1095 8.71 -33.17 -49.31
N THR A 1096 8.48 -33.35 -50.62
CA THR A 1096 7.72 -34.48 -51.19
C THR A 1096 8.34 -35.83 -50.79
N ASN A 1097 9.66 -35.88 -50.60
CA ASN A 1097 10.39 -37.09 -50.16
C ASN A 1097 10.36 -37.34 -48.65
N ARG A 1098 10.01 -36.35 -47.81
CA ARG A 1098 10.17 -36.43 -46.35
C ARG A 1098 8.88 -36.67 -45.58
N PHE A 1099 7.71 -36.34 -46.15
CA PHE A 1099 6.41 -36.49 -45.49
C PHE A 1099 5.38 -37.11 -46.43
N LYS A 1100 5.15 -38.41 -46.29
CA LYS A 1100 4.20 -39.13 -47.14
C LYS A 1100 2.75 -39.10 -46.64
N GLU A 1101 2.46 -38.50 -45.48
CA GLU A 1101 1.10 -38.26 -44.99
C GLU A 1101 1.08 -36.95 -44.16
N ALA A 1102 0.15 -36.04 -44.50
CA ALA A 1102 -0.27 -34.81 -43.79
C ALA A 1102 0.33 -33.41 -44.10
N ILE A 1103 1.26 -33.20 -45.05
CA ILE A 1103 1.76 -31.83 -45.38
C ILE A 1103 1.90 -31.62 -46.90
N ASN A 1104 0.79 -31.64 -47.65
CA ASN A 1104 0.79 -31.26 -49.07
C ASN A 1104 0.32 -29.82 -49.31
N GLN A 1105 -0.57 -29.26 -48.49
CA GLN A 1105 -1.26 -28.01 -48.83
C GLN A 1105 -0.41 -26.73 -48.65
N ASP A 1106 0.41 -26.64 -47.61
CA ASP A 1106 1.06 -25.36 -47.27
C ASP A 1106 2.18 -24.93 -48.23
N HIS A 1107 2.97 -25.87 -48.77
CA HIS A 1107 4.02 -25.53 -49.75
C HIS A 1107 3.48 -25.32 -51.17
N LEU A 1108 2.38 -26.00 -51.54
CA LEU A 1108 1.65 -25.73 -52.79
C LEU A 1108 1.10 -24.30 -52.79
N SER A 1109 0.56 -23.84 -51.65
CA SER A 1109 0.10 -22.46 -51.50
C SER A 1109 1.19 -21.40 -51.71
N VAL A 1110 2.46 -21.68 -51.38
CA VAL A 1110 3.59 -20.77 -51.71
C VAL A 1110 3.80 -20.66 -53.22
N LEU A 1111 3.65 -21.77 -53.96
CA LEU A 1111 3.74 -21.80 -55.42
C LEU A 1111 2.63 -20.96 -56.08
N TYR A 1112 1.39 -21.04 -55.58
CA TYR A 1112 0.30 -20.18 -56.06
C TYR A 1112 0.60 -18.68 -55.87
N ILE A 1113 1.18 -18.27 -54.73
CA ILE A 1113 1.55 -16.85 -54.48
C ILE A 1113 2.62 -16.37 -55.47
N LYS A 1114 3.68 -17.17 -55.68
CA LYS A 1114 4.80 -16.79 -56.57
C LYS A 1114 4.40 -16.80 -58.06
N LEU A 1115 3.55 -17.74 -58.46
CA LEU A 1115 2.99 -17.76 -59.83
C LEU A 1115 1.97 -16.65 -60.05
N ALA A 1116 1.22 -16.24 -59.02
CA ALA A 1116 0.30 -15.11 -59.09
C ALA A 1116 1.06 -13.79 -59.22
N GLU A 1117 2.15 -13.64 -58.45
CA GLU A 1117 3.10 -12.54 -58.60
C GLU A 1117 3.62 -12.45 -60.03
N ARG A 1118 4.07 -13.59 -60.59
CA ARG A 1118 4.58 -13.68 -61.95
C ARG A 1118 3.53 -13.34 -63.01
N LEU A 1119 2.33 -13.91 -62.90
CA LEU A 1119 1.24 -13.64 -63.83
C LEU A 1119 0.85 -12.16 -63.81
N TYR A 1120 0.77 -11.57 -62.62
CA TYR A 1120 0.47 -10.15 -62.46
C TYR A 1120 1.53 -9.31 -63.18
N ASP A 1121 2.82 -9.55 -62.90
CA ASP A 1121 3.90 -8.77 -63.50
C ASP A 1121 3.95 -8.89 -65.04
N LEU A 1122 3.72 -10.08 -65.60
CA LEU A 1122 3.65 -10.29 -67.05
C LEU A 1122 2.46 -9.57 -67.71
N ARG A 1123 1.28 -9.51 -67.06
CA ARG A 1123 0.12 -8.78 -67.60
C ARG A 1123 0.35 -7.27 -67.61
N TYR A 1124 1.18 -6.75 -66.70
CA TYR A 1124 1.56 -5.34 -66.65
C TYR A 1124 2.90 -5.04 -67.34
N ALA A 1125 3.45 -5.99 -68.11
CA ALA A 1125 4.70 -5.88 -68.88
C ALA A 1125 4.87 -4.55 -69.64
N LYS A 1126 3.77 -4.01 -70.21
CA LYS A 1126 3.77 -2.76 -70.97
C LYS A 1126 4.21 -1.53 -70.16
N ASN A 1127 3.99 -1.56 -68.86
CA ASN A 1127 4.21 -0.43 -67.96
C ASN A 1127 5.54 -0.54 -67.20
N TYR A 1128 6.36 -1.54 -67.51
CA TYR A 1128 7.66 -1.74 -66.89
C TYR A 1128 8.73 -0.81 -67.47
N ASN A 1129 9.51 -0.19 -66.59
CA ASN A 1129 10.63 0.66 -67.01
C ASN A 1129 11.81 -0.17 -67.59
N ASN A 1130 12.00 -1.42 -67.15
CA ASN A 1130 13.07 -2.30 -67.61
C ASN A 1130 12.49 -3.46 -68.42
N LEU A 1131 12.47 -3.31 -69.75
CA LEU A 1131 11.92 -4.31 -70.67
C LEU A 1131 12.77 -5.59 -70.76
N GLU A 1132 14.06 -5.51 -70.43
CA GLU A 1132 14.94 -6.68 -70.43
C GLU A 1132 14.64 -7.61 -69.26
N ALA A 1133 14.34 -7.06 -68.09
CA ALA A 1133 13.85 -7.83 -66.94
C ALA A 1133 12.53 -8.56 -67.25
N VAL A 1134 11.60 -7.90 -67.97
CA VAL A 1134 10.34 -8.52 -68.41
C VAL A 1134 10.58 -9.61 -69.45
N ARG A 1135 11.51 -9.40 -70.39
CA ARG A 1135 11.89 -10.41 -71.39
C ARG A 1135 12.49 -11.65 -70.73
N GLN A 1136 13.35 -11.48 -69.74
CA GLN A 1136 13.90 -12.59 -68.95
C GLN A 1136 12.81 -13.30 -68.18
N MET A 1137 11.95 -12.55 -67.48
CA MET A 1137 10.80 -13.07 -66.76
C MET A 1137 9.89 -13.95 -67.63
N ALA A 1138 9.55 -13.49 -68.83
CA ALA A 1138 8.69 -14.23 -69.74
C ALA A 1138 9.37 -15.50 -70.32
N LYS A 1139 10.68 -15.46 -70.57
CA LYS A 1139 11.46 -16.66 -70.96
C LYS A 1139 11.52 -17.69 -69.84
N GLU A 1140 11.76 -17.24 -68.61
CA GLU A 1140 11.75 -18.09 -67.41
C GLU A 1140 10.36 -18.71 -67.21
N THR A 1141 9.29 -17.94 -67.40
CA THR A 1141 7.92 -18.47 -67.28
C THR A 1141 7.62 -19.56 -68.32
N LEU A 1142 8.06 -19.38 -69.57
CA LEU A 1142 7.89 -20.37 -70.64
C LEU A 1142 8.66 -21.68 -70.40
N THR A 1143 9.74 -21.64 -69.60
CA THR A 1143 10.66 -22.76 -69.42
C THR A 1143 10.52 -23.45 -68.06
N VAL A 1144 10.20 -22.70 -67.01
CA VAL A 1144 10.18 -23.20 -65.61
C VAL A 1144 8.78 -23.12 -65.02
N ASP A 1145 8.15 -21.94 -65.04
CA ASP A 1145 6.91 -21.71 -64.30
C ASP A 1145 5.73 -22.51 -64.86
N ILE A 1146 5.65 -22.66 -66.19
CA ILE A 1146 4.63 -23.48 -66.85
C ILE A 1146 4.81 -24.97 -66.50
N GLU A 1147 6.05 -25.45 -66.44
CA GLU A 1147 6.33 -26.85 -66.07
C GLU A 1147 5.96 -27.11 -64.62
N LEU A 1148 6.29 -26.17 -63.72
CA LEU A 1148 5.89 -26.24 -62.32
C LEU A 1148 4.36 -26.20 -62.15
N ALA A 1149 3.68 -25.32 -62.86
CA ALA A 1149 2.22 -25.22 -62.84
C ALA A 1149 1.55 -26.50 -63.37
N LYS A 1150 2.02 -27.06 -64.51
CA LYS A 1150 1.49 -28.31 -65.07
C LYS A 1150 1.72 -29.52 -64.17
N LYS A 1151 2.82 -29.52 -63.41
CA LYS A 1151 3.22 -30.65 -62.57
C LYS A 1151 2.54 -30.66 -61.20
N TYR A 1152 2.27 -29.49 -60.62
CA TYR A 1152 1.83 -29.37 -59.23
C TYR A 1152 0.51 -28.62 -59.05
N LEU A 1153 0.03 -27.85 -60.05
CA LEU A 1153 -1.20 -27.06 -60.01
C LEU A 1153 -2.15 -27.44 -61.16
N GLU A 1154 -3.22 -26.65 -61.32
CA GLU A 1154 -4.23 -26.83 -62.36
C GLU A 1154 -3.73 -26.39 -63.75
N SER A 1155 -4.16 -27.09 -64.80
CA SER A 1155 -3.74 -26.83 -66.19
C SER A 1155 -4.17 -25.44 -66.70
N GLU A 1156 -5.22 -24.86 -66.11
CA GLU A 1156 -5.70 -23.52 -66.47
C GLU A 1156 -4.69 -22.43 -66.09
N ILE A 1157 -4.06 -22.54 -64.92
CA ILE A 1157 -3.03 -21.60 -64.46
C ILE A 1157 -1.83 -21.61 -65.41
N ALA A 1158 -1.41 -22.81 -65.86
CA ALA A 1158 -0.34 -22.94 -66.85
C ALA A 1158 -0.69 -22.26 -68.18
N LYS A 1159 -1.95 -22.34 -68.61
CA LYS A 1159 -2.43 -21.70 -69.85
C LYS A 1159 -2.49 -20.18 -69.72
N GLU A 1160 -2.91 -19.65 -68.56
CA GLU A 1160 -2.90 -18.22 -68.28
C GLU A 1160 -1.48 -17.64 -68.28
N LEU A 1161 -0.55 -18.33 -67.62
CA LEU A 1161 0.88 -17.97 -67.61
C LEU A 1161 1.48 -18.01 -69.02
N GLU A 1162 1.18 -19.06 -69.81
CA GLU A 1162 1.64 -19.18 -71.20
C GLU A 1162 1.16 -18.02 -72.07
N THR A 1163 -0.12 -17.65 -71.92
CA THR A 1163 -0.73 -16.56 -72.68
C THR A 1163 -0.09 -15.22 -72.30
N ALA A 1164 0.06 -14.93 -71.00
CA ALA A 1164 0.67 -13.70 -70.51
C ALA A 1164 2.15 -13.60 -70.91
N ALA A 1165 2.92 -14.69 -70.83
CA ALA A 1165 4.33 -14.71 -71.20
C ALA A 1165 4.53 -14.47 -72.71
N LYS A 1166 3.70 -15.10 -73.57
CA LYS A 1166 3.74 -14.86 -75.03
C LYS A 1166 3.38 -13.42 -75.38
N GLN A 1167 2.38 -12.84 -74.73
CA GLN A 1167 1.98 -11.44 -74.92
C GLN A 1167 3.09 -10.47 -74.46
N ALA A 1168 3.68 -10.71 -73.30
CA ALA A 1168 4.80 -9.92 -72.79
C ALA A 1168 6.02 -9.99 -73.71
N LEU A 1169 6.38 -11.17 -74.22
CA LEU A 1169 7.48 -11.33 -75.19
C LEU A 1169 7.19 -10.62 -76.52
N ALA A 1170 5.97 -10.74 -77.04
CA ALA A 1170 5.57 -10.02 -78.24
C ALA A 1170 5.71 -8.50 -78.06
N PHE A 1171 5.31 -7.98 -76.89
CA PHE A 1171 5.49 -6.57 -76.55
C PHE A 1171 6.96 -6.17 -76.44
N CYS A 1172 7.78 -6.91 -75.69
CA CYS A 1172 9.21 -6.63 -75.57
C CYS A 1172 9.93 -6.68 -76.92
N ASN A 1173 9.51 -7.56 -77.84
CA ASN A 1173 10.10 -7.66 -79.17
C ASN A 1173 9.61 -6.55 -80.12
N ALA A 1174 8.36 -6.11 -80.00
CA ALA A 1174 7.83 -4.98 -80.76
C ALA A 1174 8.42 -3.63 -80.32
N ALA A 1175 8.68 -3.45 -79.02
CA ALA A 1175 9.34 -2.26 -78.49
C ALA A 1175 10.80 -2.14 -78.98
N VAL A 1176 11.53 -3.27 -79.07
CA VAL A 1176 12.91 -3.33 -79.60
C VAL A 1176 12.98 -3.17 -81.13
N GLN A 1177 11.86 -3.23 -81.85
CA GLN A 1177 11.76 -2.90 -83.27
C GLN A 1177 11.33 -1.44 -83.52
N ALA A 1178 10.87 -0.74 -82.48
CA ALA A 1178 10.39 0.64 -82.54
C ALA A 1178 11.40 1.66 -81.96
N ASP A 1179 12.35 1.20 -81.13
CA ASP A 1179 13.64 1.84 -80.84
C ASP A 1179 14.68 1.46 -81.91
#